data_AF-A0A535RYT9-F1
#
_entry.id   AF-A0A535RYT9-F1
#
_cell.length_a   1.000
_cell.length_b   1.000
_cell.length_c   1.000
_cell.angle_alpha   90.00
_cell.angle_beta   90.00
_cell.angle_gamma   90.00
#
_symmetry.space_group_name_H-M   'P 1'
#
loop_
_entity.id
_entity.type
_entity.pdbx_description
1 polymer ?
#
loop_
_entity_poly.entity_id
_entity_poly.type
_entity_poly.pdbx_seq_one_letter_code
_entity_poly.pdbx_strand_id
1 'polypeptide(L)'
;MTRRLMSERDLDNLLGLIAETMTQALDAERATIFLIDADRRELWSTIALGSDEIRVPIGVGIAGTVAETGATINIPDAYADERFNEEIDRRSGFHTRSLLTFPMRSRAEGAPILGVFQAINKRGGPFTTDDEEMGAALASSAAVAVENAQLLAEQRRLWQSLLETLAVTIDARDQQTAGHTQRVARYAQIIGREFGLSRTELERLRAAGLLHDYGKIAVPDGVLMKPGKLSDREFDYMREHAEKTAEFLSYISFPRDMRDVPLMAAQHHERMDGRGYPKGVPGSDILVGARIVAAADIFDALTAPRYYKPPYTLKKTLEIMTEMTGDQLDPVVMKALRKALPELTRTLKELKGTWPETTVTTALAERDEHRAARVTFRLRFWGTRGSIATPGASTLRYGGNTACVELRGPEGELVVFDAGTGLRELGQHLLLNGDGPLRVHLLISHLHWDHIQGLPFFRPAFDPRNKLTIYGPAQKKQPLRRLLGIGMDDPFFPVDLDAMPAGVKIKELGKSSFKLGSLRVKSARLFHPSPCIGYRVEARGRAIAYVTDTEDAHRDGQPNPVLALARGADILIHDAQYVDADRKPGWGHTTMESAVEVAVRAGVRELVLYHHDPERSDDALDEIERRAVKVVGERRGTLRVRVAREGMELEV
;
A
#
# COMPACT_ATOMS: atom_id res chain seq x y z
N MET A 1 5.65 43.60 20.67
CA MET A 1 5.89 42.29 21.33
C MET A 1 4.88 41.25 20.87
N THR A 2 3.59 41.39 21.22
CA THR A 2 2.50 40.49 20.80
C THR A 2 2.43 40.28 19.28
N ARG A 3 2.65 41.33 18.48
CA ARG A 3 2.68 41.23 17.00
C ARG A 3 3.80 40.30 16.48
N ARG A 4 4.93 40.22 17.17
CA ARG A 4 6.08 39.36 16.78
C ARG A 4 5.81 37.90 17.12
N LEU A 5 5.19 37.65 18.28
CA LEU A 5 4.70 36.32 18.69
C LEU A 5 3.64 35.78 17.71
N MET A 6 2.69 36.63 17.30
CA MET A 6 1.62 36.23 16.37
C MET A 6 2.06 36.06 14.91
N SER A 7 3.26 36.52 14.54
CA SER A 7 3.78 36.38 13.18
C SER A 7 4.65 35.15 12.96
N GLU A 8 5.16 34.54 14.04
CA GLU A 8 5.98 33.33 13.95
C GLU A 8 5.09 32.10 13.70
N ARG A 9 5.52 31.23 12.79
CA ARG A 9 4.76 30.06 12.34
C ARG A 9 5.46 28.76 12.69
N ASP A 10 6.74 28.82 13.01
CA ASP A 10 7.52 27.68 13.46
C ASP A 10 7.39 27.54 14.98
N LEU A 11 6.97 26.35 15.43
CA LEU A 11 6.66 26.13 16.85
C LEU A 11 7.90 26.28 17.72
N ASP A 12 9.07 25.79 17.28
CA ASP A 12 10.30 25.84 18.08
C ASP A 12 10.81 27.27 18.21
N ASN A 13 10.81 28.03 17.12
CA ASN A 13 11.15 29.46 17.15
C ASN A 13 10.15 30.26 18.00
N LEU A 14 8.86 29.92 17.92
CA LEU A 14 7.83 30.57 18.72
C LEU A 14 8.04 30.31 20.21
N LEU A 15 8.32 29.06 20.60
CA LEU A 15 8.60 28.69 21.99
C LEU A 15 9.83 29.44 22.54
N GLY A 16 10.91 29.50 21.75
CA GLY A 16 12.11 30.27 22.12
C GLY A 16 11.79 31.75 22.31
N LEU A 17 11.06 32.36 21.37
CA LEU A 17 10.66 33.76 21.46
C LEU A 17 9.76 34.03 22.66
N ILE A 18 8.81 33.15 22.97
CA ILE A 18 7.95 33.26 24.17
C ILE A 18 8.81 33.19 25.43
N ALA A 19 9.73 32.23 25.52
CA ALA A 19 10.58 32.02 26.69
C ALA A 19 11.47 33.24 26.97
N GLU A 20 12.14 33.77 25.94
CA GLU A 20 12.96 34.99 26.05
C GLU A 20 12.12 36.19 26.50
N THR A 21 10.98 36.37 25.83
CA THR A 21 10.07 37.51 26.07
C THR A 21 9.56 37.52 27.51
N MET A 22 9.14 36.35 28.00
CA MET A 22 8.63 36.19 29.35
C MET A 22 9.73 36.33 30.41
N THR A 23 10.93 35.79 30.14
CA THR A 23 12.08 35.93 31.05
C THR A 23 12.42 37.41 31.27
N GLN A 24 12.42 38.21 30.19
CA GLN A 24 12.65 39.66 30.26
C GLN A 24 11.52 40.40 30.96
N ALA A 25 10.26 40.04 30.67
CA ALA A 25 9.10 40.70 31.27
C ALA A 25 9.04 40.49 32.79
N LEU A 26 9.30 39.27 33.26
CA LEU A 26 9.23 38.90 34.68
C LEU A 26 10.53 39.16 35.46
N ASP A 27 11.54 39.75 34.80
CA ASP A 27 12.91 39.94 35.34
C ASP A 27 13.47 38.67 35.99
N ALA A 28 13.26 37.53 35.32
CA ALA A 28 13.67 36.22 35.79
C ALA A 28 15.08 35.86 35.27
N GLU A 29 15.77 34.98 35.98
CA GLU A 29 17.07 34.45 35.57
C GLU A 29 16.95 33.44 34.43
N ARG A 30 15.87 32.65 34.46
CA ARG A 30 15.55 31.65 33.44
C ARG A 30 14.04 31.48 33.33
N ALA A 31 13.57 31.04 32.18
CA ALA A 31 12.24 30.48 32.07
C ALA A 31 12.22 29.20 31.22
N THR A 32 11.18 28.41 31.40
CA THR A 32 10.98 27.15 30.70
C THR A 32 9.51 27.01 30.33
N ILE A 33 9.27 26.53 29.11
CA ILE A 33 7.93 26.24 28.59
C ILE A 33 7.80 24.75 28.47
N PHE A 34 6.78 24.19 29.11
CA PHE A 34 6.40 22.80 29.00
C PHE A 34 5.11 22.70 28.18
N LEU A 35 5.10 21.89 27.13
CA LEU A 35 3.88 21.56 26.40
C LEU A 35 3.33 20.22 26.89
N ILE A 36 2.01 20.05 26.84
CA ILE A 36 1.35 18.80 27.24
C ILE A 36 1.30 17.82 26.06
N ASP A 37 1.79 16.60 26.29
CA ASP A 37 1.57 15.42 25.48
C ASP A 37 0.40 14.64 26.09
N ALA A 38 -0.78 14.78 25.48
CA ALA A 38 -2.02 14.21 25.98
C ALA A 38 -2.04 12.67 25.91
N ASP A 39 -1.39 12.08 24.90
CA ASP A 39 -1.36 10.63 24.68
C ASP A 39 -0.53 9.93 25.76
N ARG A 40 0.57 10.55 26.18
CA ARG A 40 1.45 10.01 27.23
C ARG A 40 1.13 10.54 28.63
N ARG A 41 0.28 11.55 28.75
CA ARG A 41 0.00 12.29 30.00
C ARG A 41 1.27 12.87 30.63
N GLU A 42 2.12 13.46 29.80
CA GLU A 42 3.41 14.04 30.19
C GLU A 42 3.52 15.50 29.72
N LEU A 43 4.31 16.28 30.44
CA LEU A 43 4.83 17.57 30.03
C LEU A 43 6.19 17.35 29.35
N TRP A 44 6.45 18.05 28.25
CA TRP A 44 7.74 18.03 27.59
C TRP A 44 8.25 19.43 27.27
N SER A 45 9.56 19.61 27.27
CA SER A 45 10.22 20.89 26.95
C SER A 45 11.51 20.66 26.16
N THR A 46 11.71 21.44 25.10
CA THR A 46 12.99 21.58 24.41
C THR A 46 13.73 22.78 25.01
N ILE A 47 14.84 22.52 25.71
CA ILE A 47 15.66 23.60 26.25
C ILE A 47 16.32 24.31 25.07
N ALA A 48 16.14 25.63 24.96
CA ALA A 48 16.61 26.47 23.85
C ALA A 48 18.15 26.54 23.66
N LEU A 49 18.94 25.69 24.33
CA LEU A 49 20.40 25.69 24.35
C LEU A 49 20.97 24.25 24.37
N GLY A 50 20.69 23.47 23.31
CA GLY A 50 21.49 22.30 22.93
C GLY A 50 21.55 21.11 23.92
N SER A 51 20.50 20.87 24.69
CA SER A 51 20.39 19.74 25.63
C SER A 51 19.17 18.85 25.33
N ASP A 52 19.18 17.63 25.88
CA ASP A 52 18.14 16.61 25.69
C ASP A 52 16.75 17.07 26.17
N GLU A 53 15.70 16.52 25.54
CA GLU A 53 14.29 16.76 25.84
C GLU A 53 13.96 16.42 27.31
N ILE A 54 13.40 17.39 28.07
CA ILE A 54 12.93 17.14 29.43
C ILE A 54 11.49 16.63 29.36
N ARG A 55 11.19 15.52 30.03
CA ARG A 55 9.83 14.99 30.23
C ARG A 55 9.47 14.89 31.71
N VAL A 56 8.26 15.32 32.08
CA VAL A 56 7.74 15.31 33.45
C VAL A 56 6.29 14.81 33.44
N PRO A 57 5.92 13.78 34.21
CA PRO A 57 4.52 13.34 34.29
C PRO A 57 3.58 14.43 34.84
N ILE A 58 2.34 14.47 34.34
CA ILE A 58 1.30 15.35 34.90
C ILE A 58 1.03 14.95 36.37
N GLY A 59 0.87 15.95 37.24
CA GLY A 59 0.70 15.77 38.70
C GLY A 59 2.01 15.61 39.48
N VAL A 60 3.17 15.52 38.81
CA VAL A 60 4.48 15.37 39.46
C VAL A 60 5.28 16.67 39.42
N GLY A 61 5.79 17.08 40.58
CA GLY A 61 6.55 18.32 40.75
C GLY A 61 5.70 19.58 40.52
N ILE A 62 6.35 20.74 40.52
CA ILE A 62 5.66 22.04 40.43
C ILE A 62 4.95 22.21 39.07
N ALA A 63 5.66 21.97 37.97
CA ALA A 63 5.07 22.09 36.62
C ALA A 63 3.93 21.08 36.39
N GLY A 64 4.09 19.82 36.82
CA GLY A 64 3.05 18.81 36.72
C GLY A 64 1.81 19.12 37.56
N THR A 65 1.98 19.71 38.75
CA THR A 65 0.86 20.15 39.60
C THR A 65 0.06 21.28 38.93
N VAL A 66 0.74 22.26 38.32
CA VAL A 66 0.06 23.33 37.58
C VAL A 66 -0.68 22.79 36.35
N ALA A 67 -0.10 21.81 35.65
CA ALA A 67 -0.75 21.17 34.51
C ALA A 67 -2.02 20.40 34.91
N GLU A 68 -2.04 19.79 36.09
CA GLU A 68 -3.19 19.04 36.59
C GLU A 68 -4.29 19.95 37.14
N THR A 69 -3.91 20.95 37.95
CA THR A 69 -4.86 21.80 38.70
C THR A 69 -5.31 23.04 37.92
N GLY A 70 -4.49 23.51 36.99
CA GLY A 70 -4.70 24.79 36.31
C GLY A 70 -4.56 26.02 37.22
N ALA A 71 -3.98 25.87 38.42
CA ALA A 71 -3.75 26.97 39.34
C ALA A 71 -2.31 27.48 39.23
N THR A 72 -2.13 28.80 39.27
CA THR A 72 -0.81 29.43 39.37
C THR A 72 -0.17 29.11 40.72
N ILE A 73 1.14 28.81 40.72
CA ILE A 73 1.95 28.54 41.90
C ILE A 73 3.12 29.53 41.94
N ASN A 74 3.20 30.31 43.03
CA ASN A 74 4.30 31.23 43.30
C ASN A 74 5.02 30.79 44.59
N ILE A 75 6.29 30.45 44.47
CA ILE A 75 7.13 29.91 45.53
C ILE A 75 8.30 30.89 45.77
N PRO A 76 8.38 31.53 46.94
CA PRO A 76 9.45 32.47 47.27
C PRO A 76 10.77 31.77 47.62
N ASP A 77 10.71 30.53 48.13
CA ASP A 77 11.86 29.67 48.44
C ASP A 77 11.59 28.23 47.97
N ALA A 78 12.28 27.81 46.91
CA ALA A 78 12.07 26.51 46.28
C ALA A 78 12.43 25.32 47.19
N TYR A 79 13.45 25.46 48.05
CA TYR A 79 13.88 24.37 48.95
C TYR A 79 12.93 24.18 50.14
N ALA A 80 11.99 25.12 50.35
CA ALA A 80 10.93 25.00 51.35
C ALA A 80 9.68 24.28 50.82
N ASP A 81 9.59 23.99 49.52
CA ASP A 81 8.43 23.33 48.90
C ASP A 81 8.70 21.84 48.65
N GLU A 82 7.87 20.97 49.23
CA GLU A 82 8.02 19.50 49.12
C GLU A 82 7.93 18.97 47.68
N ARG A 83 7.37 19.75 46.75
CA ARG A 83 7.23 19.37 45.32
C ARG A 83 8.47 19.72 44.51
N PHE A 84 9.43 20.46 45.08
CA PHE A 84 10.66 20.84 44.39
C PHE A 84 11.67 19.68 44.37
N ASN A 85 12.21 19.39 43.18
CA ASN A 85 13.21 18.33 43.02
C ASN A 85 14.63 18.91 43.02
N GLU A 86 15.29 18.85 44.17
CA GLU A 86 16.66 19.32 44.37
C GLU A 86 17.72 18.56 43.55
N GLU A 87 17.43 17.33 43.08
CA GLU A 87 18.39 16.51 42.34
C GLU A 87 18.82 17.18 41.03
N ILE A 88 17.91 17.94 40.40
CA ILE A 88 18.15 18.66 39.15
C ILE A 88 19.13 19.83 39.38
N ASP A 89 18.97 20.57 40.47
CA ASP A 89 19.90 21.63 40.89
C ASP A 89 21.30 21.06 41.18
N ARG A 90 21.36 19.95 41.94
CA ARG A 90 22.64 19.28 42.28
C ARG A 90 23.39 18.79 41.04
N ARG A 91 22.68 18.29 40.03
CA ARG A 91 23.27 17.82 38.78
C ARG A 91 23.70 18.95 37.84
N SER A 92 22.92 20.03 37.79
CA SER A 92 23.18 21.15 36.86
C SER A 92 24.12 22.22 37.44
N GLY A 93 24.34 22.23 38.76
CA GLY A 93 25.06 23.29 39.46
C GLY A 93 24.30 24.63 39.50
N PHE A 94 23.04 24.64 39.08
CA PHE A 94 22.15 25.79 39.14
C PHE A 94 21.45 25.80 40.51
N HIS A 95 21.28 26.97 41.12
CA HIS A 95 20.58 27.11 42.40
C HIS A 95 19.26 27.84 42.22
N THR A 96 18.17 27.11 42.39
CA THR A 96 16.80 27.59 42.29
C THR A 96 16.35 28.17 43.62
N ARG A 97 15.99 29.46 43.62
CA ARG A 97 15.59 30.27 44.77
C ARG A 97 14.09 30.51 44.76
N SER A 98 13.57 31.13 43.71
CA SER A 98 12.15 31.46 43.59
C SER A 98 11.57 30.93 42.28
N LEU A 99 10.29 30.57 42.30
CA LEU A 99 9.60 29.98 41.16
C LEU A 99 8.22 30.59 40.98
N LEU A 100 7.89 30.98 39.76
CA LEU A 100 6.54 31.37 39.38
C LEU A 100 6.09 30.52 38.21
N THR A 101 5.07 29.70 38.44
CA THR A 101 4.60 28.70 37.47
C THR A 101 3.12 28.89 37.21
N PHE A 102 2.72 29.02 35.95
CA PHE A 102 1.33 29.27 35.58
C PHE A 102 0.91 28.50 34.32
N PRO A 103 -0.38 28.16 34.19
CA PRO A 103 -0.87 27.38 33.06
C PRO A 103 -0.97 28.22 31.78
N MET A 104 -0.72 27.58 30.65
CA MET A 104 -0.99 28.14 29.33
C MET A 104 -2.35 27.64 28.85
N ARG A 105 -3.35 28.52 28.90
CA ARG A 105 -4.72 28.22 28.49
C ARG A 105 -5.27 29.32 27.59
N SER A 106 -5.99 28.89 26.55
CA SER A 106 -6.79 29.79 25.72
C SER A 106 -7.94 30.39 26.52
N ARG A 107 -8.43 31.59 26.17
CA ARG A 107 -9.53 32.26 26.89
C ARG A 107 -10.91 31.62 26.62
N ALA A 108 -10.99 30.63 25.72
CA ALA A 108 -12.23 29.93 25.44
C ALA A 108 -12.69 29.12 26.66
N GLU A 109 -13.99 29.19 26.95
CA GLU A 109 -14.60 28.48 28.07
C GLU A 109 -14.45 26.97 27.87
N GLY A 110 -13.88 26.27 28.86
CA GLY A 110 -13.61 24.84 28.75
C GLY A 110 -12.34 24.46 27.96
N ALA A 111 -11.55 25.42 27.46
CA ALA A 111 -10.31 25.11 26.73
C ALA A 111 -9.35 24.24 27.57
N PRO A 112 -8.67 23.24 26.99
CA PRO A 112 -7.66 22.46 27.70
C PRO A 112 -6.44 23.33 28.03
N ILE A 113 -5.70 22.94 29.07
CA ILE A 113 -4.37 23.50 29.33
C ILE A 113 -3.45 22.94 28.23
N LEU A 114 -2.80 23.82 27.48
CA LEU A 114 -1.91 23.45 26.37
C LEU A 114 -0.48 23.20 26.85
N GLY A 115 -0.13 23.79 28.00
CA GLY A 115 1.21 23.75 28.55
C GLY A 115 1.31 24.49 29.87
N VAL A 116 2.52 24.58 30.40
CA VAL A 116 2.86 25.27 31.63
C VAL A 116 4.09 26.13 31.38
N PHE A 117 4.06 27.35 31.89
CA PHE A 117 5.19 28.24 31.87
C PHE A 117 5.79 28.33 33.28
N GLN A 118 7.11 28.23 33.39
CA GLN A 118 7.83 28.31 34.66
C GLN A 118 8.95 29.35 34.56
N ALA A 119 8.83 30.43 35.34
CA ALA A 119 9.89 31.40 35.58
C ALA A 119 10.69 31.02 36.82
N ILE A 120 12.01 31.16 36.75
CA ILE A 120 12.95 30.75 37.78
C ILE A 120 13.84 31.93 38.16
N ASN A 121 13.97 32.17 39.47
CA ASN A 121 14.79 33.20 40.11
C ASN A 121 14.50 34.62 39.62
N LYS A 122 13.52 35.29 40.24
CA LYS A 122 13.36 36.74 40.03
C LYS A 122 14.60 37.50 40.51
N ARG A 123 15.04 38.48 39.72
CA ARG A 123 16.11 39.39 40.10
C ARG A 123 15.55 40.43 41.07
N GLY A 124 16.26 40.66 42.18
CA GLY A 124 15.85 41.64 43.18
C GLY A 124 14.83 41.16 44.23
N GLY A 125 14.45 39.88 44.28
CA GLY A 125 13.56 39.32 45.32
C GLY A 125 12.70 38.14 44.84
N PRO A 126 11.70 37.70 45.61
CA PRO A 126 10.67 36.75 45.15
C PRO A 126 9.69 37.42 44.17
N PHE A 127 8.94 36.60 43.41
CA PHE A 127 7.89 37.10 42.51
C PHE A 127 6.72 37.71 43.29
N THR A 128 6.20 38.84 42.81
CA THR A 128 5.09 39.60 43.40
C THR A 128 3.76 39.26 42.72
N THR A 129 2.65 39.72 43.31
CA THR A 129 1.32 39.58 42.69
C THR A 129 1.21 40.28 41.34
N ASP A 130 1.90 41.41 41.14
CA ASP A 130 1.98 42.08 39.83
C ASP A 130 2.67 41.19 38.77
N ASP A 131 3.66 40.40 39.17
CA ASP A 131 4.30 39.41 38.27
C ASP A 131 3.34 38.28 37.92
N GLU A 132 2.49 37.84 38.86
CA GLU A 132 1.47 36.81 38.61
C GLU A 132 0.46 37.30 37.56
N GLU A 133 -0.06 38.52 37.72
CA GLU A 133 -1.03 39.10 36.77
C GLU A 133 -0.41 39.28 35.38
N MET A 134 0.81 39.85 35.32
CA MET A 134 1.54 40.04 34.06
C MET A 134 1.90 38.71 33.39
N GLY A 135 2.40 37.75 34.16
CA GLY A 135 2.75 36.41 33.71
C GLY A 135 1.54 35.68 33.14
N ALA A 136 0.41 35.67 33.86
CA ALA A 136 -0.83 35.05 33.40
C ALA A 136 -1.36 35.68 32.10
N ALA A 137 -1.31 37.01 31.97
CA ALA A 137 -1.73 37.71 30.76
C ALA A 137 -0.86 37.32 29.54
N LEU A 138 0.45 37.27 29.72
CA LEU A 138 1.38 36.84 28.68
C LEU A 138 1.21 35.34 28.36
N ALA A 139 0.95 34.50 29.36
CA ALA A 139 0.74 33.06 29.20
C ALA A 139 -0.48 32.76 28.35
N SER A 140 -1.57 33.48 28.59
CA SER A 140 -2.79 33.39 27.79
C SER A 140 -2.53 33.81 26.34
N SER A 141 -1.77 34.90 26.11
CA SER A 141 -1.38 35.31 24.75
C SER A 141 -0.47 34.30 24.05
N ALA A 142 0.45 33.69 24.80
CA ALA A 142 1.33 32.65 24.31
C ALA A 142 0.56 31.36 23.97
N ALA A 143 -0.41 30.98 24.81
CA ALA A 143 -1.28 29.84 24.58
C ALA A 143 -2.02 29.94 23.24
N VAL A 144 -2.61 31.11 22.95
CA VAL A 144 -3.28 31.36 21.65
C VAL A 144 -2.30 31.28 20.48
N ALA A 145 -1.07 31.76 20.63
CA ALA A 145 -0.06 31.68 19.57
C ALA A 145 0.37 30.22 19.30
N VAL A 146 0.61 29.45 20.36
CA VAL A 146 0.97 28.03 20.28
C VAL A 146 -0.18 27.20 19.69
N GLU A 147 -1.41 27.42 20.15
CA GLU A 147 -2.61 26.77 19.62
C GLU A 147 -2.76 27.01 18.11
N ASN A 148 -2.61 28.26 17.67
CA ASN A 148 -2.66 28.60 16.25
C ASN A 148 -1.52 27.95 15.45
N ALA A 149 -0.29 27.91 16.00
CA ALA A 149 0.84 27.27 15.34
C ALA A 149 0.64 25.75 15.19
N GLN A 150 0.12 25.09 16.24
CA GLN A 150 -0.23 23.66 16.22
C GLN A 150 -1.34 23.35 15.22
N LEU A 151 -2.43 24.12 15.22
CA LEU A 151 -3.54 23.97 14.26
C LEU A 151 -3.05 24.15 12.81
N LEU A 152 -2.19 25.15 12.55
CA LEU A 152 -1.60 25.35 11.23
C LEU A 152 -0.69 24.18 10.82
N ALA A 153 0.08 23.62 11.76
CA ALA A 153 0.92 22.45 11.51
C ALA A 153 0.08 21.19 11.21
N GLU A 154 -1.01 20.97 11.95
CA GLU A 154 -1.94 19.87 11.73
C GLU A 154 -2.65 20.01 10.37
N GLN A 155 -3.16 21.20 10.04
CA GLN A 155 -3.75 21.48 8.73
C GLN A 155 -2.77 21.21 7.59
N ARG A 156 -1.49 21.60 7.74
CA ARG A 156 -0.44 21.30 6.75
C ARG A 156 -0.18 19.81 6.61
N ARG A 157 -0.16 19.06 7.72
CA ARG A 157 0.03 17.60 7.71
C ARG A 157 -1.12 16.91 6.99
N LEU A 158 -2.36 17.24 7.34
CA LEU A 158 -3.56 16.71 6.68
C LEU A 158 -3.54 17.00 5.17
N TRP A 159 -3.18 18.23 4.79
CA TRP A 159 -3.07 18.60 3.39
C TRP A 159 -2.00 17.79 2.63
N GLN A 160 -0.82 17.60 3.23
CA GLN A 160 0.23 16.78 2.64
C GLN A 160 -0.19 15.32 2.49
N SER A 161 -0.78 14.73 3.54
CA SER A 161 -1.26 13.35 3.51
C SER A 161 -2.36 13.14 2.47
N LEU A 162 -3.25 14.12 2.25
CA LEU A 162 -4.24 14.06 1.18
C LEU A 162 -3.57 14.00 -0.20
N LEU A 163 -2.65 14.92 -0.49
CA LEU A 163 -1.96 14.97 -1.79
C LEU A 163 -1.17 13.68 -2.05
N GLU A 164 -0.47 13.17 -1.04
CA GLU A 164 0.29 11.92 -1.15
C GLU A 164 -0.61 10.70 -1.34
N THR A 165 -1.77 10.67 -0.67
CA THR A 165 -2.76 9.60 -0.85
C THR A 165 -3.29 9.58 -2.29
N LEU A 166 -3.68 10.74 -2.82
CA LEU A 166 -4.16 10.85 -4.21
C LEU A 166 -3.09 10.40 -5.21
N ALA A 167 -1.84 10.83 -5.02
CA ALA A 167 -0.71 10.41 -5.86
C ALA A 167 -0.48 8.89 -5.82
N VAL A 168 -0.50 8.28 -4.62
CA VAL A 168 -0.31 6.83 -4.48
C VAL A 168 -1.48 6.05 -5.09
N THR A 169 -2.72 6.54 -4.98
CA THR A 169 -3.87 5.84 -5.59
C THR A 169 -3.79 5.76 -7.11
N ILE A 170 -3.28 6.80 -7.78
CA ILE A 170 -3.11 6.76 -9.23
C ILE A 170 -1.91 5.92 -9.63
N ASP A 171 -0.79 6.01 -8.91
CA ASP A 171 0.39 5.15 -9.14
C ASP A 171 0.06 3.65 -8.92
N ALA A 172 -0.84 3.32 -7.99
CA ALA A 172 -1.30 1.95 -7.77
C ALA A 172 -2.14 1.40 -8.94
N ARG A 173 -2.88 2.29 -9.64
CA ARG A 173 -3.66 1.94 -10.83
C ARG A 173 -2.81 1.94 -12.09
N ASP A 174 -1.84 2.84 -12.21
CA ASP A 174 -0.87 2.89 -13.30
C ASP A 174 0.44 2.19 -12.88
N GLN A 175 0.45 0.85 -12.97
CA GLN A 175 1.61 0.04 -12.57
C GLN A 175 2.91 0.39 -13.34
N GLN A 176 2.84 1.14 -14.44
CA GLN A 176 4.02 1.62 -15.18
C GLN A 176 4.74 2.78 -14.48
N THR A 177 4.08 3.45 -13.54
CA THR A 177 4.54 4.71 -12.92
C THR A 177 4.74 4.60 -11.41
N ALA A 178 4.97 3.42 -10.84
CA ALA A 178 5.26 3.29 -9.40
C ALA A 178 6.38 4.26 -8.95
N GLY A 179 6.03 5.18 -8.04
CA GLY A 179 6.93 6.22 -7.52
C GLY A 179 7.28 7.35 -8.51
N HIS A 180 6.81 7.30 -9.77
CA HIS A 180 7.03 8.30 -10.82
C HIS A 180 6.56 9.67 -10.38
N THR A 181 5.33 9.73 -9.89
CA THR A 181 4.68 10.96 -9.47
C THR A 181 5.49 11.68 -8.38
N GLN A 182 6.09 10.92 -7.46
CA GLN A 182 7.00 11.46 -6.45
C GLN A 182 8.34 11.93 -7.05
N ARG A 183 8.92 11.17 -8.00
CA ARG A 183 10.16 11.56 -8.70
C ARG A 183 9.98 12.83 -9.53
N VAL A 184 8.89 12.93 -10.30
CA VAL A 184 8.54 14.11 -11.10
C VAL A 184 8.38 15.34 -10.21
N ALA A 185 7.62 15.23 -9.10
CA ALA A 185 7.49 16.32 -8.14
C ALA A 185 8.86 16.76 -7.59
N ARG A 186 9.74 15.82 -7.29
CA ARG A 186 11.10 16.11 -6.79
C ARG A 186 11.97 16.80 -7.84
N TYR A 187 11.99 16.31 -9.07
CA TYR A 187 12.76 16.93 -10.16
C TYR A 187 12.21 18.32 -10.49
N ALA A 188 10.89 18.49 -10.52
CA ALA A 188 10.25 19.78 -10.74
C ALA A 188 10.69 20.80 -9.68
N GLN A 189 10.73 20.43 -8.39
CA GLN A 189 11.22 21.32 -7.34
C GLN A 189 12.70 21.73 -7.52
N ILE A 190 13.56 20.80 -7.95
CA ILE A 190 14.99 21.09 -8.20
C ILE A 190 15.13 22.08 -9.37
N ILE A 191 14.42 21.82 -10.48
CA ILE A 191 14.41 22.70 -11.65
C ILE A 191 13.82 24.07 -11.29
N GLY A 192 12.72 24.11 -10.54
CA GLY A 192 12.05 25.33 -10.10
C GLY A 192 12.94 26.20 -9.20
N ARG A 193 13.76 25.58 -8.34
CA ARG A 193 14.69 26.33 -7.50
C ARG A 193 15.78 27.01 -8.33
N GLU A 194 16.35 26.31 -9.31
CA GLU A 194 17.32 26.90 -10.26
C GLU A 194 16.68 27.93 -11.21
N PHE A 195 15.38 27.81 -11.45
CA PHE A 195 14.60 28.79 -12.18
C PHE A 195 14.41 30.09 -11.38
N GLY A 196 14.51 30.04 -10.04
CA GLY A 196 14.35 31.18 -9.15
C GLY A 196 12.98 31.29 -8.48
N LEU A 197 12.22 30.18 -8.39
CA LEU A 197 10.93 30.15 -7.71
C LEU A 197 11.09 30.27 -6.18
N SER A 198 10.17 31.00 -5.56
CA SER A 198 10.05 31.13 -4.11
C SER A 198 9.61 29.81 -3.45
N ARG A 199 9.77 29.71 -2.12
CA ARG A 199 9.36 28.52 -1.35
C ARG A 199 7.89 28.14 -1.57
N THR A 200 6.99 29.12 -1.60
CA THR A 200 5.55 28.90 -1.84
C THR A 200 5.28 28.43 -3.27
N GLU A 201 6.02 28.95 -4.27
CA GLU A 201 5.94 28.46 -5.65
C GLU A 201 6.46 27.03 -5.80
N LEU A 202 7.50 26.66 -5.06
CA LEU A 202 8.02 25.29 -5.04
C LEU A 202 7.06 24.29 -4.40
N GLU A 203 6.25 24.72 -3.42
CA GLU A 203 5.20 23.89 -2.82
C GLU A 203 4.02 23.68 -3.80
N ARG A 204 3.59 24.73 -4.50
CA ARG A 204 2.64 24.61 -5.62
C ARG A 204 3.12 23.65 -6.69
N LEU A 205 4.39 23.80 -7.08
CA LEU A 205 5.01 22.96 -8.09
C LEU A 205 5.11 21.50 -7.66
N ARG A 206 5.41 21.24 -6.38
CA ARG A 206 5.36 19.88 -5.80
C ARG A 206 3.96 19.28 -5.91
N ALA A 207 2.93 20.03 -5.51
CA ALA A 207 1.55 19.56 -5.57
C ALA A 207 1.10 19.27 -7.01
N ALA A 208 1.44 20.15 -7.96
CA ALA A 208 1.15 19.92 -9.38
C ALA A 208 1.90 18.69 -9.93
N GLY A 209 3.18 18.53 -9.61
CA GLY A 209 3.94 17.34 -9.99
C GLY A 209 3.38 16.05 -9.38
N LEU A 210 2.85 16.09 -8.15
CA LEU A 210 2.21 14.94 -7.51
C LEU A 210 0.84 14.57 -8.10
N LEU A 211 0.20 15.48 -8.84
CA LEU A 211 -1.19 15.29 -9.27
C LEU A 211 -1.37 15.42 -10.79
N HIS A 212 -0.30 15.68 -11.55
CA HIS A 212 -0.36 15.92 -13.00
C HIS A 212 -1.11 14.82 -13.75
N ASP A 213 -0.91 13.58 -13.33
CA ASP A 213 -1.46 12.38 -13.93
C ASP A 213 -2.74 11.87 -13.26
N TYR A 214 -3.30 12.56 -12.26
CA TYR A 214 -4.43 12.03 -11.47
C TYR A 214 -5.67 11.69 -12.32
N GLY A 215 -5.91 12.44 -13.39
CA GLY A 215 -6.99 12.20 -14.34
C GLY A 215 -6.87 10.88 -15.11
N LYS A 216 -5.73 10.18 -15.05
CA LYS A 216 -5.60 8.82 -15.59
C LYS A 216 -6.62 7.88 -14.96
N ILE A 217 -7.16 8.17 -13.78
CA ILE A 217 -8.25 7.41 -13.13
C ILE A 217 -9.50 7.29 -14.03
N ALA A 218 -9.73 8.23 -14.93
CA ALA A 218 -10.84 8.18 -15.90
C ALA A 218 -10.51 7.42 -17.19
N VAL A 219 -9.23 7.17 -17.47
CA VAL A 219 -8.81 6.49 -18.70
C VAL A 219 -9.17 5.00 -18.59
N PRO A 220 -9.81 4.40 -19.62
CA PRO A 220 -10.13 2.97 -19.62
C PRO A 220 -8.87 2.10 -19.48
N ASP A 221 -8.96 1.01 -18.70
CA ASP A 221 -7.82 0.13 -18.41
C ASP A 221 -7.19 -0.44 -19.69
N GLY A 222 -8.00 -0.75 -20.71
CA GLY A 222 -7.52 -1.26 -21.99
C GLY A 222 -6.67 -0.27 -22.79
N VAL A 223 -6.76 1.03 -22.50
CA VAL A 223 -5.91 2.09 -23.06
C VAL A 223 -4.72 2.35 -22.14
N LEU A 224 -4.97 2.50 -20.84
CA LEU A 224 -3.95 2.83 -19.84
C LEU A 224 -2.88 1.73 -19.71
N MET A 225 -3.31 0.46 -19.70
CA MET A 225 -2.43 -0.71 -19.49
C MET A 225 -2.03 -1.41 -20.79
N LYS A 226 -2.30 -0.80 -21.96
CA LYS A 226 -2.05 -1.45 -23.25
C LYS A 226 -0.56 -1.78 -23.44
N PRO A 227 -0.19 -3.04 -23.71
CA PRO A 227 1.18 -3.37 -24.03
C PRO A 227 1.54 -2.95 -25.47
N GLY A 228 2.26 -1.83 -25.62
CA GLY A 228 2.76 -1.33 -26.90
C GLY A 228 2.20 0.04 -27.30
N LYS A 229 2.23 0.37 -28.61
CA LYS A 229 1.76 1.67 -29.09
C LYS A 229 0.22 1.76 -29.08
N LEU A 230 -0.28 2.90 -28.63
CA LEU A 230 -1.68 3.28 -28.78
C LEU A 230 -1.96 3.59 -30.25
N SER A 231 -3.13 3.19 -30.75
CA SER A 231 -3.70 3.70 -31.99
C SER A 231 -4.20 5.13 -31.77
N ASP A 232 -4.46 5.88 -32.85
CA ASP A 232 -4.90 7.28 -32.74
C ASP A 232 -6.16 7.42 -31.87
N ARG A 233 -7.14 6.52 -32.03
CA ARG A 233 -8.37 6.51 -31.21
C ARG A 233 -8.12 6.20 -29.74
N GLU A 234 -7.18 5.30 -29.43
CA GLU A 234 -6.81 5.00 -28.04
C GLU A 234 -6.01 6.15 -27.44
N PHE A 235 -5.17 6.81 -28.25
CA PHE A 235 -4.44 8.00 -27.83
C PHE A 235 -5.38 9.17 -27.53
N ASP A 236 -6.49 9.29 -28.26
CA ASP A 236 -7.53 10.27 -27.95
C ASP A 236 -8.05 10.11 -26.52
N TYR A 237 -8.40 8.88 -26.11
CA TYR A 237 -8.78 8.58 -24.71
C TYR A 237 -7.65 8.83 -23.71
N MET A 238 -6.39 8.57 -24.09
CA MET A 238 -5.25 8.88 -23.22
C MET A 238 -5.13 10.38 -22.99
N ARG A 239 -5.32 11.23 -24.01
CA ARG A 239 -5.23 12.70 -23.87
C ARG A 239 -6.28 13.29 -22.91
N GLU A 240 -7.42 12.63 -22.76
CA GLU A 240 -8.48 13.06 -21.86
C GLU A 240 -8.02 13.13 -20.39
N HIS A 241 -6.99 12.38 -20.00
CA HIS A 241 -6.50 12.41 -18.61
C HIS A 241 -6.11 13.81 -18.17
N ALA A 242 -5.53 14.63 -19.04
CA ALA A 242 -5.08 15.97 -18.70
C ALA A 242 -6.28 16.89 -18.38
N GLU A 243 -7.36 16.78 -19.14
CA GLU A 243 -8.60 17.51 -18.86
C GLU A 243 -9.29 16.97 -17.60
N LYS A 244 -9.33 15.64 -17.44
CA LYS A 244 -9.89 14.97 -16.25
C LYS A 244 -9.11 15.30 -14.98
N THR A 245 -7.79 15.53 -15.07
CA THR A 245 -6.99 16.04 -13.95
C THR A 245 -7.53 17.38 -13.48
N ALA A 246 -7.78 18.34 -14.37
CA ALA A 246 -8.36 19.63 -13.99
C ALA A 246 -9.77 19.46 -13.37
N GLU A 247 -10.61 18.64 -13.98
CA GLU A 247 -11.98 18.36 -13.50
C GLU A 247 -11.96 17.79 -12.08
N PHE A 248 -11.23 16.70 -11.85
CA PHE A 248 -11.23 16.02 -10.55
C PHE A 248 -10.60 16.87 -9.45
N LEU A 249 -9.51 17.57 -9.77
CA LEU A 249 -8.88 18.44 -8.79
C LEU A 249 -9.74 19.69 -8.48
N SER A 250 -10.67 20.07 -9.35
CA SER A 250 -11.60 21.19 -9.08
C SER A 250 -12.57 20.92 -7.93
N TYR A 251 -12.81 19.64 -7.57
CA TYR A 251 -13.62 19.28 -6.41
C TYR A 251 -12.89 19.53 -5.07
N ILE A 252 -11.57 19.70 -5.09
CA ILE A 252 -10.78 19.98 -3.91
C ILE A 252 -10.71 21.49 -3.69
N SER A 253 -10.99 21.92 -2.46
CA SER A 253 -10.83 23.32 -2.07
C SER A 253 -9.36 23.65 -1.79
N PHE A 254 -8.60 23.99 -2.84
CA PHE A 254 -7.21 24.39 -2.71
C PHE A 254 -7.05 25.70 -1.89
N PRO A 255 -6.01 25.79 -1.03
CA PRO A 255 -5.60 27.04 -0.40
C PRO A 255 -5.43 28.17 -1.43
N ARG A 256 -5.63 29.43 -1.00
CA ARG A 256 -5.59 30.60 -1.91
C ARG A 256 -4.30 30.69 -2.71
N ASP A 257 -3.18 30.34 -2.07
CA ASP A 257 -1.84 30.32 -2.63
C ASP A 257 -1.53 29.07 -3.48
N MET A 258 -2.50 28.17 -3.68
CA MET A 258 -2.39 26.96 -4.51
C MET A 258 -3.54 26.76 -5.52
N ARG A 259 -4.36 27.80 -5.77
CA ARG A 259 -5.53 27.71 -6.66
C ARG A 259 -5.20 27.40 -8.12
N ASP A 260 -3.97 27.67 -8.53
CA ASP A 260 -3.45 27.40 -9.87
C ASP A 260 -3.01 25.95 -10.06
N VAL A 261 -2.90 25.15 -8.99
CA VAL A 261 -2.43 23.75 -9.06
C VAL A 261 -3.25 22.87 -10.01
N PRO A 262 -4.60 22.86 -10.00
CA PRO A 262 -5.37 22.05 -10.95
C PRO A 262 -5.07 22.37 -12.41
N LEU A 263 -4.96 23.65 -12.75
CA LEU A 263 -4.62 24.10 -14.11
C LEU A 263 -3.17 23.75 -14.45
N MET A 264 -2.24 23.95 -13.50
CA MET A 264 -0.83 23.63 -13.65
C MET A 264 -0.61 22.13 -13.92
N ALA A 265 -1.32 21.28 -13.17
CA ALA A 265 -1.32 19.83 -13.33
C ALA A 265 -1.88 19.43 -14.70
N ALA A 266 -3.00 20.03 -15.13
CA ALA A 266 -3.62 19.72 -16.43
C ALA A 266 -2.81 20.18 -17.66
N GLN A 267 -1.99 21.23 -17.53
CA GLN A 267 -1.21 21.78 -18.64
C GLN A 267 0.14 21.08 -18.88
N HIS A 268 0.48 20.01 -18.17
CA HIS A 268 1.80 19.38 -18.27
C HIS A 268 2.10 18.74 -19.65
N HIS A 269 1.08 18.56 -20.49
CA HIS A 269 1.21 18.12 -21.89
C HIS A 269 0.97 19.22 -22.93
N GLU A 270 0.78 20.47 -22.48
CA GLU A 270 0.80 21.62 -23.38
C GLU A 270 2.22 21.84 -23.92
N ARG A 271 2.33 22.37 -25.14
CA ARG A 271 3.59 22.51 -25.87
C ARG A 271 3.85 23.96 -26.23
N MET A 272 5.13 24.36 -26.25
CA MET A 272 5.51 25.73 -26.61
C MET A 272 5.05 26.14 -28.02
N ASP A 273 4.96 25.17 -28.94
CA ASP A 273 4.45 25.32 -30.32
C ASP A 273 2.92 25.38 -30.44
N GLY A 274 2.17 25.28 -29.33
CA GLY A 274 0.70 25.31 -29.30
C GLY A 274 0.02 24.04 -29.81
N ARG A 275 0.77 22.98 -30.15
CA ARG A 275 0.19 21.70 -30.62
C ARG A 275 -0.02 20.69 -29.48
N GLY A 276 0.02 21.16 -28.25
CA GLY A 276 -0.19 20.35 -27.04
C GLY A 276 -1.65 20.07 -26.76
N TYR A 277 -1.91 19.49 -25.60
CA TYR A 277 -3.26 19.19 -25.10
C TYR A 277 -3.30 19.43 -23.58
N PRO A 278 -4.48 19.64 -22.96
CA PRO A 278 -5.83 19.42 -23.48
C PRO A 278 -6.40 20.55 -24.36
N LYS A 279 -5.89 21.78 -24.27
CA LYS A 279 -6.47 22.96 -24.94
C LYS A 279 -5.66 23.47 -26.13
N GLY A 280 -4.39 23.09 -26.26
CA GLY A 280 -3.52 23.56 -27.35
C GLY A 280 -3.25 25.06 -27.23
N VAL A 281 -3.00 25.54 -26.01
CA VAL A 281 -2.78 26.96 -25.76
C VAL A 281 -1.40 27.41 -26.26
N PRO A 282 -1.22 28.69 -26.67
CA PRO A 282 0.10 29.20 -27.02
C PRO A 282 1.09 29.05 -25.86
N GLY A 283 2.37 28.85 -26.18
CA GLY A 283 3.42 28.67 -25.16
C GLY A 283 3.49 29.79 -24.11
N SER A 284 3.05 31.02 -24.44
CA SER A 284 2.94 32.15 -23.51
C SER A 284 1.91 31.94 -22.39
N ASP A 285 0.87 31.16 -22.66
CA ASP A 285 -0.33 31.01 -21.81
C ASP A 285 -0.26 29.74 -20.94
N ILE A 286 0.75 28.89 -21.17
CA ILE A 286 1.07 27.76 -20.30
C ILE A 286 1.67 28.30 -19.01
N LEU A 287 1.16 27.89 -17.85
CA LEU A 287 1.73 28.28 -16.57
C LEU A 287 3.20 27.84 -16.46
N VAL A 288 4.08 28.70 -15.94
CA VAL A 288 5.51 28.39 -15.78
C VAL A 288 5.72 27.09 -15.02
N GLY A 289 4.91 26.85 -13.98
CA GLY A 289 4.95 25.60 -13.22
C GLY A 289 4.63 24.37 -14.08
N ALA A 290 3.66 24.46 -15.00
CA ALA A 290 3.31 23.37 -15.91
C ALA A 290 4.45 23.08 -16.90
N ARG A 291 5.13 24.12 -17.39
CA ARG A 291 6.33 23.97 -18.25
C ARG A 291 7.46 23.24 -17.52
N ILE A 292 7.62 23.52 -16.22
CA ILE A 292 8.62 22.83 -15.37
C ILE A 292 8.20 21.38 -15.11
N VAL A 293 6.92 21.12 -14.80
CA VAL A 293 6.41 19.74 -14.64
C VAL A 293 6.59 18.94 -15.93
N ALA A 294 6.28 19.51 -17.09
CA ALA A 294 6.49 18.87 -18.39
C ALA A 294 7.96 18.47 -18.62
N ALA A 295 8.90 19.36 -18.28
CA ALA A 295 10.33 19.05 -18.37
C ALA A 295 10.76 17.96 -17.39
N ALA A 296 10.22 17.98 -16.16
CA ALA A 296 10.49 16.98 -15.13
C ALA A 296 9.92 15.59 -15.48
N ASP A 297 8.70 15.54 -16.02
CA ASP A 297 8.05 14.32 -16.50
C ASP A 297 8.85 13.69 -17.65
N ILE A 298 9.19 14.47 -18.68
CA ILE A 298 10.02 13.99 -19.80
C ILE A 298 11.39 13.52 -19.30
N PHE A 299 11.99 14.21 -18.33
CA PHE A 299 13.26 13.79 -17.74
C PHE A 299 13.15 12.44 -17.01
N ASP A 300 12.13 12.23 -16.17
CA ASP A 300 11.88 10.94 -15.52
C ASP A 300 11.60 9.86 -16.57
N ALA A 301 10.73 10.16 -17.55
CA ALA A 301 10.36 9.25 -18.63
C ALA A 301 11.56 8.72 -19.44
N LEU A 302 12.60 9.54 -19.63
CA LEU A 302 13.81 9.17 -20.37
C LEU A 302 14.88 8.53 -19.48
N THR A 303 14.88 8.76 -18.17
CA THR A 303 15.94 8.30 -17.24
C THR A 303 15.53 7.12 -16.37
N ALA A 304 14.22 6.87 -16.20
CA ALA A 304 13.68 5.72 -15.51
C ALA A 304 13.45 4.55 -16.49
N PRO A 305 13.62 3.29 -16.04
CA PRO A 305 13.31 2.12 -16.85
C PRO A 305 11.81 2.04 -17.14
N ARG A 306 11.45 1.69 -18.38
CA ARG A 306 10.06 1.40 -18.80
C ARG A 306 9.98 0.00 -19.42
N TYR A 307 8.79 -0.59 -19.39
CA TYR A 307 8.52 -1.96 -19.87
C TYR A 307 9.02 -2.28 -21.29
N TYR A 308 9.14 -1.27 -22.16
CA TYR A 308 9.55 -1.42 -23.56
C TYR A 308 10.89 -0.77 -23.91
N LYS A 309 11.54 -0.06 -22.98
CA LYS A 309 12.76 0.70 -23.27
C LYS A 309 13.68 0.79 -22.04
N PRO A 310 14.98 0.44 -22.18
CA PRO A 310 15.95 0.72 -21.14
C PRO A 310 16.10 2.24 -20.94
N PRO A 311 16.47 2.69 -19.73
CA PRO A 311 16.70 4.11 -19.47
C PRO A 311 17.83 4.64 -20.35
N TYR A 312 17.67 5.85 -20.88
CA TYR A 312 18.74 6.53 -21.60
C TYR A 312 19.84 6.97 -20.63
N THR A 313 21.07 7.05 -21.15
CA THR A 313 22.14 7.72 -20.39
C THR A 313 21.79 9.19 -20.22
N LEU A 314 22.23 9.81 -19.12
CA LEU A 314 21.99 11.22 -18.86
C LEU A 314 22.41 12.12 -20.04
N LYS A 315 23.53 11.78 -20.70
CA LYS A 315 23.99 12.46 -21.92
C LYS A 315 22.95 12.36 -23.03
N LYS A 316 22.44 11.16 -23.32
CA LYS A 316 21.45 10.95 -24.38
C LYS A 316 20.09 11.58 -24.04
N THR A 317 19.67 11.54 -22.78
CA THR A 317 18.49 12.26 -22.29
C THR A 317 18.58 13.74 -22.59
N LEU A 318 19.71 14.38 -22.25
CA LEU A 318 19.90 15.80 -22.51
C LEU A 318 19.95 16.14 -23.99
N GLU A 319 20.55 15.30 -24.83
CA GLU A 319 20.52 15.46 -26.29
C GLU A 319 19.06 15.50 -26.80
N ILE A 320 18.25 14.50 -26.43
CA ILE A 320 16.83 14.42 -26.82
C ILE A 320 16.04 15.65 -26.33
N MET A 321 16.18 16.03 -25.06
CA MET A 321 15.48 17.20 -24.53
C MET A 321 15.96 18.51 -25.16
N THR A 322 17.21 18.58 -25.64
CA THR A 322 17.72 19.74 -26.39
C THR A 322 17.02 19.86 -27.75
N GLU A 323 16.84 18.75 -28.45
CA GLU A 323 16.11 18.70 -29.74
C GLU A 323 14.65 19.12 -29.59
N MET A 324 14.04 18.87 -28.42
CA MET A 324 12.66 19.25 -28.09
C MET A 324 12.50 20.72 -27.65
N THR A 325 13.60 21.45 -27.45
CA THR A 325 13.60 22.82 -26.92
C THR A 325 13.10 23.82 -27.98
N GLY A 326 12.17 24.69 -27.59
CA GLY A 326 11.53 25.67 -28.48
C GLY A 326 10.20 25.18 -29.05
N ASP A 327 10.06 23.87 -29.30
CA ASP A 327 8.83 23.26 -29.81
C ASP A 327 7.97 22.68 -28.67
N GLN A 328 8.52 21.72 -27.92
CA GLN A 328 7.79 21.06 -26.82
C GLN A 328 8.18 21.63 -25.46
N LEU A 329 9.46 21.94 -25.27
CA LEU A 329 10.01 22.39 -23.98
C LEU A 329 10.39 23.87 -24.03
N ASP A 330 10.14 24.58 -22.92
CA ASP A 330 10.50 25.99 -22.77
C ASP A 330 12.04 26.17 -22.70
N PRO A 331 12.65 27.01 -23.57
CA PRO A 331 14.09 27.28 -23.55
C PRO A 331 14.64 27.80 -22.21
N VAL A 332 13.85 28.57 -21.47
CA VAL A 332 14.23 29.12 -20.16
C VAL A 332 14.22 28.02 -19.09
N VAL A 333 13.21 27.14 -19.12
CA VAL A 333 13.15 25.96 -18.23
C VAL A 333 14.31 25.02 -18.53
N MET A 334 14.62 24.79 -19.81
CA MET A 334 15.76 23.95 -20.20
C MET A 334 17.11 24.52 -19.74
N LYS A 335 17.26 25.86 -19.71
CA LYS A 335 18.44 26.50 -19.12
C LYS A 335 18.53 26.24 -17.62
N ALA A 336 17.41 26.32 -16.90
CA ALA A 336 17.35 26.00 -15.47
C ALA A 336 17.67 24.51 -15.21
N LEU A 337 17.10 23.60 -15.99
CA LEU A 337 17.36 22.15 -15.90
C LEU A 337 18.85 21.83 -16.07
N ARG A 338 19.53 22.47 -17.04
CA ARG A 338 20.98 22.28 -17.23
C ARG A 338 21.80 22.76 -16.04
N LYS A 339 21.41 23.86 -15.40
CA LYS A 339 22.07 24.34 -14.16
C LYS A 339 21.84 23.37 -13.00
N ALA A 340 20.62 22.83 -12.90
CA ALA A 340 20.20 21.84 -11.90
C ALA A 340 20.84 20.46 -12.07
N LEU A 341 21.53 20.20 -13.19
CA LEU A 341 22.02 18.88 -13.57
C LEU A 341 22.86 18.15 -12.51
N PRO A 342 23.77 18.81 -11.77
CA PRO A 342 24.54 18.14 -10.72
C PRO A 342 23.63 17.53 -9.64
N GLU A 343 22.60 18.27 -9.23
CA GLU A 343 21.67 17.83 -8.19
C GLU A 343 20.64 16.84 -8.71
N LEU A 344 20.15 17.03 -9.94
CA LEU A 344 19.30 16.04 -10.61
C LEU A 344 20.04 14.70 -10.76
N THR A 345 21.33 14.72 -11.06
CA THR A 345 22.16 13.51 -11.17
C THR A 345 22.30 12.80 -9.82
N ARG A 346 22.51 13.56 -8.73
CA ARG A 346 22.55 12.99 -7.37
C ARG A 346 21.20 12.38 -7.00
N THR A 347 20.12 13.13 -7.20
CA THR A 347 18.75 12.71 -6.88
C THR A 347 18.34 11.48 -7.69
N LEU A 348 18.71 11.42 -8.97
CA LEU A 348 18.50 10.25 -9.83
C LEU A 348 19.15 8.99 -9.25
N LYS A 349 20.35 9.11 -8.66
CA LYS A 349 21.04 7.98 -8.01
C LYS A 349 20.35 7.56 -6.71
N GLU A 350 19.90 8.51 -5.90
CA GLU A 350 19.18 8.27 -4.65
C GLU A 350 17.82 7.58 -4.90
N LEU A 351 17.10 8.02 -5.93
CA LEU A 351 15.76 7.54 -6.25
C LEU A 351 15.73 6.27 -7.11
N LYS A 352 16.88 5.67 -7.45
CA LYS A 352 16.92 4.39 -8.19
C LYS A 352 16.15 3.26 -7.51
N GLY A 353 16.11 3.24 -6.17
CA GLY A 353 15.34 2.26 -5.40
C GLY A 353 13.82 2.46 -5.45
N THR A 354 13.35 3.58 -6.02
CA THR A 354 11.92 3.88 -6.21
C THR A 354 11.45 3.59 -7.63
N TRP A 355 12.34 3.13 -8.50
CA TRP A 355 11.97 2.74 -9.86
C TRP A 355 11.05 1.53 -9.82
N PRO A 356 10.08 1.44 -10.73
CA PRO A 356 9.30 0.21 -10.88
C PRO A 356 10.27 -0.95 -11.04
N GLU A 357 10.04 -2.05 -10.29
CA GLU A 357 10.84 -3.27 -10.42
C GLU A 357 10.86 -3.66 -11.88
N THR A 358 12.01 -3.44 -12.51
CA THR A 358 12.17 -3.69 -13.94
C THR A 358 12.38 -5.17 -14.10
N THR A 359 11.29 -5.92 -14.01
CA THR A 359 11.31 -7.29 -14.47
C THR A 359 11.32 -7.22 -15.99
N VAL A 360 12.49 -7.54 -16.57
CA VAL A 360 12.78 -7.77 -18.01
C VAL A 360 13.10 -6.45 -18.77
N THR A 361 14.21 -6.23 -19.50
CA THR A 361 15.11 -7.08 -20.33
C THR A 361 16.48 -6.37 -20.49
N THR A 362 17.64 -7.00 -20.39
CA THR A 362 18.34 -7.60 -21.55
C THR A 362 19.47 -8.56 -21.14
N ALA A 363 19.89 -8.57 -19.88
CA ALA A 363 20.84 -9.56 -19.34
C ALA A 363 20.18 -10.88 -18.90
N LEU A 364 18.85 -10.91 -18.88
CA LEU A 364 18.04 -12.09 -18.56
C LEU A 364 17.74 -12.97 -19.77
N ALA A 365 17.86 -12.50 -21.03
CA ALA A 365 17.58 -13.38 -22.18
C ALA A 365 18.53 -14.59 -22.21
N GLU A 366 19.80 -14.41 -21.83
CA GLU A 366 20.78 -15.51 -21.82
C GLU A 366 20.80 -16.29 -20.49
N ARG A 367 20.35 -15.66 -19.38
CA ARG A 367 20.29 -16.29 -18.04
C ARG A 367 18.95 -16.96 -17.73
N ASP A 368 17.83 -16.47 -18.27
CA ASP A 368 16.48 -17.06 -18.11
C ASP A 368 16.23 -18.21 -19.06
N GLU A 369 16.86 -18.31 -20.24
CA GLU A 369 16.79 -19.57 -21.00
C GLU A 369 17.37 -20.73 -20.16
N HIS A 370 18.40 -20.47 -19.36
CA HIS A 370 18.99 -21.48 -18.46
C HIS A 370 18.20 -21.72 -17.16
N ARG A 371 17.44 -20.72 -16.66
CA ARG A 371 16.62 -20.85 -15.42
C ARG A 371 15.18 -21.30 -15.70
N ALA A 372 14.53 -20.82 -16.75
CA ALA A 372 13.23 -21.29 -17.21
C ALA A 372 13.31 -22.73 -17.78
N ALA A 373 14.47 -23.15 -18.30
CA ALA A 373 14.71 -24.57 -18.60
C ALA A 373 14.70 -25.48 -17.35
N ARG A 374 14.85 -24.91 -16.13
CA ARG A 374 14.88 -25.66 -14.86
C ARG A 374 13.56 -25.66 -14.09
N VAL A 375 12.71 -24.64 -14.22
CA VAL A 375 11.41 -24.57 -13.52
C VAL A 375 10.40 -25.42 -14.26
N THR A 376 9.79 -26.37 -13.56
CA THR A 376 8.82 -27.31 -14.12
C THR A 376 7.39 -26.84 -13.91
N PHE A 377 7.12 -26.21 -12.76
CA PHE A 377 5.81 -25.64 -12.45
C PHE A 377 5.93 -24.27 -11.81
N ARG A 378 5.02 -23.35 -12.15
CA ARG A 378 4.77 -22.11 -11.42
C ARG A 378 3.33 -22.06 -10.96
N LEU A 379 3.12 -21.91 -9.66
CA LEU A 379 1.82 -21.80 -9.00
C LEU A 379 1.57 -20.37 -8.55
N ARG A 380 0.32 -19.93 -8.62
CA ARG A 380 -0.12 -18.66 -8.02
C ARG A 380 -1.50 -18.80 -7.40
N PHE A 381 -1.67 -18.29 -6.19
CA PHE A 381 -2.93 -18.33 -5.46
C PHE A 381 -3.73 -17.05 -5.71
N TRP A 382 -4.95 -17.20 -6.23
CA TRP A 382 -5.85 -16.10 -6.57
C TRP A 382 -7.04 -15.99 -5.61
N GLY A 383 -7.34 -17.06 -4.91
CA GLY A 383 -8.21 -17.08 -3.74
C GLY A 383 -7.85 -18.26 -2.85
N THR A 384 -8.11 -18.13 -1.55
CA THR A 384 -7.63 -19.06 -0.52
C THR A 384 -8.69 -19.40 0.53
N ARG A 385 -9.81 -18.66 0.54
CA ARG A 385 -10.92 -18.86 1.46
C ARG A 385 -11.81 -20.01 1.03
N GLY A 386 -12.37 -20.69 2.02
CA GLY A 386 -13.43 -21.67 1.84
C GLY A 386 -14.80 -21.10 2.14
N SER A 387 -15.83 -21.82 1.72
CA SER A 387 -17.26 -21.61 1.95
C SER A 387 -17.87 -20.32 1.37
N ILE A 388 -17.29 -19.14 1.65
CA ILE A 388 -17.75 -17.84 1.16
C ILE A 388 -16.60 -16.83 1.13
N ALA A 389 -16.69 -15.84 0.23
CA ALA A 389 -15.74 -14.75 0.18
C ALA A 389 -15.88 -13.85 1.42
N THR A 390 -14.74 -13.45 2.01
CA THR A 390 -14.69 -12.67 3.25
C THR A 390 -13.75 -11.47 3.13
N PRO A 391 -14.01 -10.50 2.24
CA PRO A 391 -13.21 -9.28 2.20
C PRO A 391 -13.46 -8.44 3.46
N GLY A 392 -12.40 -8.10 4.20
CA GLY A 392 -12.50 -7.24 5.37
C GLY A 392 -11.14 -6.81 5.90
N ALA A 393 -11.15 -5.88 6.86
CA ALA A 393 -9.93 -5.38 7.51
C ALA A 393 -9.13 -6.50 8.21
N SER A 394 -9.80 -7.58 8.63
CA SER A 394 -9.20 -8.74 9.28
C SER A 394 -8.62 -9.78 8.31
N THR A 395 -8.73 -9.59 6.99
CA THR A 395 -8.34 -10.60 5.97
C THR A 395 -7.41 -10.04 4.89
N LEU A 396 -6.74 -8.91 5.15
CA LEU A 396 -5.92 -8.19 4.18
C LEU A 396 -4.63 -8.95 3.81
N ARG A 397 -4.08 -9.75 4.72
CA ARG A 397 -2.79 -10.44 4.55
C ARG A 397 -2.91 -11.79 3.86
N TYR A 398 -3.99 -12.53 4.12
CA TYR A 398 -4.21 -13.85 3.52
C TYR A 398 -5.22 -13.86 2.37
N GLY A 399 -6.03 -12.81 2.26
CA GLY A 399 -7.03 -12.67 1.22
C GLY A 399 -8.44 -13.08 1.65
N GLY A 400 -9.42 -12.59 0.89
CA GLY A 400 -10.86 -12.80 1.09
C GLY A 400 -11.54 -13.56 -0.05
N ASN A 401 -10.85 -13.82 -1.17
CA ASN A 401 -11.39 -14.54 -2.32
C ASN A 401 -11.42 -16.05 -2.07
N THR A 402 -12.44 -16.70 -2.62
CA THR A 402 -12.59 -18.16 -2.51
C THR A 402 -11.75 -18.92 -3.54
N ALA A 403 -11.65 -20.24 -3.35
CA ALA A 403 -10.74 -21.16 -4.01
C ALA A 403 -10.46 -20.88 -5.50
N CYS A 404 -9.23 -20.51 -5.82
CA CYS A 404 -8.71 -20.40 -7.19
C CYS A 404 -7.18 -20.44 -7.17
N VAL A 405 -6.59 -21.41 -7.86
CA VAL A 405 -5.12 -21.55 -7.99
C VAL A 405 -4.73 -21.70 -9.45
N GLU A 406 -3.85 -20.83 -9.93
CA GLU A 406 -3.23 -20.93 -11.25
C GLU A 406 -2.01 -21.85 -11.18
N LEU A 407 -1.86 -22.72 -12.18
CA LEU A 407 -0.68 -23.52 -12.46
C LEU A 407 -0.24 -23.30 -13.90
N ARG A 408 1.02 -22.90 -14.08
CA ARG A 408 1.72 -22.87 -15.36
C ARG A 408 2.62 -24.08 -15.50
N GLY A 409 2.41 -24.84 -16.58
CA GLY A 409 3.25 -25.97 -16.98
C GLY A 409 4.52 -25.54 -17.71
N PRO A 410 5.46 -26.48 -17.93
CA PRO A 410 6.77 -26.19 -18.50
C PRO A 410 6.75 -25.84 -19.99
N GLU A 411 5.64 -26.08 -20.68
CA GLU A 411 5.43 -25.68 -22.09
C GLU A 411 4.40 -24.54 -22.21
N GLY A 412 4.13 -23.83 -21.11
CA GLY A 412 3.20 -22.71 -21.05
C GLY A 412 1.75 -23.11 -20.87
N GLU A 413 1.46 -24.37 -20.53
CA GLU A 413 0.08 -24.81 -20.26
C GLU A 413 -0.52 -24.03 -19.09
N LEU A 414 -1.75 -23.53 -19.27
CA LEU A 414 -2.51 -22.84 -18.23
C LEU A 414 -3.58 -23.76 -17.65
N VAL A 415 -3.32 -24.23 -16.44
CA VAL A 415 -4.25 -25.02 -15.62
C VAL A 415 -4.74 -24.14 -14.48
N VAL A 416 -6.03 -24.17 -14.20
CA VAL A 416 -6.63 -23.43 -13.09
C VAL A 416 -7.40 -24.43 -12.23
N PHE A 417 -7.10 -24.51 -10.94
CA PHE A 417 -7.83 -25.32 -9.99
C PHE A 417 -8.92 -24.48 -9.34
N ASP A 418 -10.15 -24.96 -9.44
CA ASP A 418 -11.38 -24.29 -9.01
C ASP A 418 -11.62 -22.90 -9.61
N ALA A 419 -12.86 -22.46 -9.51
CA ALA A 419 -13.43 -21.27 -10.13
C ALA A 419 -14.17 -20.41 -9.10
N GLY A 420 -13.65 -20.32 -7.88
CA GLY A 420 -14.13 -19.41 -6.85
C GLY A 420 -13.99 -17.94 -7.25
N THR A 421 -14.30 -17.02 -6.34
CA THR A 421 -14.27 -15.58 -6.64
C THR A 421 -12.89 -15.11 -7.09
N GLY A 422 -11.81 -15.76 -6.68
CA GLY A 422 -10.45 -15.49 -7.15
C GLY A 422 -10.26 -15.67 -8.65
N LEU A 423 -11.12 -16.45 -9.33
CA LEU A 423 -11.07 -16.62 -10.79
C LEU A 423 -11.29 -15.29 -11.53
N ARG A 424 -12.06 -14.37 -10.94
CA ARG A 424 -12.25 -13.01 -11.47
C ARG A 424 -10.92 -12.25 -11.52
N GLU A 425 -10.11 -12.34 -10.46
CA GLU A 425 -8.81 -11.67 -10.37
C GLU A 425 -7.80 -12.29 -11.34
N LEU A 426 -7.76 -13.62 -11.41
CA LEU A 426 -6.95 -14.33 -12.41
C LEU A 426 -7.33 -13.89 -13.83
N GLY A 427 -8.63 -13.87 -14.14
CA GLY A 427 -9.13 -13.46 -15.45
C GLY A 427 -8.72 -12.03 -15.83
N GLN A 428 -8.73 -11.10 -14.87
CA GLN A 428 -8.22 -9.75 -15.08
C GLN A 428 -6.71 -9.75 -15.32
N HIS A 429 -5.94 -10.43 -14.49
CA HIS A 429 -4.49 -10.50 -14.62
C HIS A 429 -4.04 -11.08 -15.97
N LEU A 430 -4.67 -12.16 -16.44
CA LEU A 430 -4.38 -12.77 -17.74
C LEU A 430 -4.61 -11.80 -18.91
N LEU A 431 -5.65 -10.98 -18.83
CA LEU A 431 -5.94 -9.98 -19.85
C LEU A 431 -4.93 -8.83 -19.82
N LEU A 432 -4.57 -8.35 -18.62
CA LEU A 432 -3.63 -7.24 -18.45
C LEU A 432 -2.22 -7.59 -18.94
N ASN A 433 -1.78 -8.82 -18.73
CA ASN A 433 -0.47 -9.28 -19.21
C ASN A 433 -0.40 -9.56 -20.71
N GLY A 434 -1.55 -9.47 -21.42
CA GLY A 434 -1.59 -9.69 -22.86
C GLY A 434 -1.30 -11.14 -23.27
N ASP A 435 -1.61 -12.11 -22.41
CA ASP A 435 -1.49 -13.52 -22.75
C ASP A 435 -2.46 -13.85 -23.90
N GLY A 436 -1.96 -13.76 -25.14
CA GLY A 436 -2.73 -14.00 -26.37
C GLY A 436 -3.21 -15.46 -26.50
N PRO A 437 -4.10 -15.72 -27.47
CA PRO A 437 -5.25 -16.62 -27.31
C PRO A 437 -5.04 -17.75 -26.32
N LEU A 438 -5.74 -17.65 -25.19
CA LEU A 438 -5.57 -18.53 -24.04
C LEU A 438 -6.20 -19.88 -24.30
N ARG A 439 -5.47 -20.95 -23.95
CA ARG A 439 -6.03 -22.29 -23.78
C ARG A 439 -6.09 -22.62 -22.30
N VAL A 440 -7.26 -22.41 -21.71
CA VAL A 440 -7.48 -22.58 -20.27
C VAL A 440 -8.03 -23.98 -19.99
N HIS A 441 -7.37 -24.69 -19.08
CA HIS A 441 -7.86 -25.94 -18.51
C HIS A 441 -8.31 -25.71 -17.07
N LEU A 442 -9.62 -25.62 -16.86
CA LEU A 442 -10.22 -25.37 -15.55
C LEU A 442 -10.59 -26.70 -14.90
N LEU A 443 -9.97 -27.05 -13.79
CA LEU A 443 -10.13 -28.30 -13.07
C LEU A 443 -10.91 -28.02 -11.78
N ILE A 444 -12.21 -28.26 -11.83
CA ILE A 444 -13.16 -28.06 -10.73
C ILE A 444 -13.15 -29.29 -9.83
N SER A 445 -12.89 -29.11 -8.54
CA SER A 445 -12.90 -30.15 -7.51
C SER A 445 -14.33 -30.65 -7.27
N HIS A 446 -15.27 -29.73 -7.05
CA HIS A 446 -16.70 -29.97 -6.84
C HIS A 446 -17.53 -28.69 -7.08
N LEU A 447 -18.84 -28.76 -6.86
CA LEU A 447 -19.81 -27.73 -7.28
C LEU A 447 -20.38 -26.89 -6.13
N HIS A 448 -19.71 -26.81 -4.98
CA HIS A 448 -20.07 -25.78 -4.00
C HIS A 448 -19.71 -24.39 -4.54
N TRP A 449 -20.42 -23.38 -4.07
CA TRP A 449 -20.45 -22.05 -4.68
C TRP A 449 -19.08 -21.38 -4.68
N ASP A 450 -18.36 -21.49 -3.58
CA ASP A 450 -17.00 -21.02 -3.37
C ASP A 450 -15.97 -21.61 -4.35
N HIS A 451 -16.31 -22.66 -5.10
CA HIS A 451 -15.47 -23.24 -6.17
C HIS A 451 -15.96 -22.94 -7.59
N ILE A 452 -17.10 -22.28 -7.78
CA ILE A 452 -17.68 -22.02 -9.12
C ILE A 452 -18.20 -20.59 -9.34
N GLN A 453 -18.36 -19.79 -8.29
CA GLN A 453 -19.00 -18.47 -8.31
C GLN A 453 -18.24 -17.44 -9.17
N GLY A 454 -16.94 -17.62 -9.41
CA GLY A 454 -16.15 -16.74 -10.26
C GLY A 454 -16.30 -17.02 -11.76
N LEU A 455 -16.85 -18.17 -12.16
CA LEU A 455 -16.99 -18.55 -13.56
C LEU A 455 -17.73 -17.50 -14.43
N PRO A 456 -18.85 -16.89 -13.99
CA PRO A 456 -19.53 -15.84 -14.75
C PRO A 456 -18.67 -14.59 -14.97
N PHE A 457 -17.68 -14.37 -14.12
CA PHE A 457 -16.82 -13.18 -14.12
C PHE A 457 -15.44 -13.45 -14.72
N PHE A 458 -15.19 -14.66 -15.25
CA PHE A 458 -13.94 -15.00 -15.91
C PHE A 458 -13.89 -14.41 -17.31
N ARG A 459 -13.48 -13.14 -17.41
CA ARG A 459 -13.44 -12.37 -18.66
C ARG A 459 -12.79 -13.11 -19.85
N PRO A 460 -11.72 -13.92 -19.70
CA PRO A 460 -11.18 -14.70 -20.81
C PRO A 460 -12.18 -15.64 -21.50
N ALA A 461 -13.25 -16.08 -20.82
CA ALA A 461 -14.32 -16.89 -21.43
C ALA A 461 -15.19 -16.12 -22.43
N PHE A 462 -15.12 -14.78 -22.41
CA PHE A 462 -15.89 -13.90 -23.28
C PHE A 462 -15.14 -13.45 -24.54
N ASP A 463 -13.87 -13.84 -24.69
CA ASP A 463 -13.10 -13.60 -25.92
C ASP A 463 -13.17 -14.84 -26.84
N PRO A 464 -13.70 -14.72 -28.07
CA PRO A 464 -13.84 -15.85 -29.00
C PRO A 464 -12.50 -16.46 -29.46
N ARG A 465 -11.39 -15.74 -29.27
CA ARG A 465 -10.04 -16.23 -29.61
C ARG A 465 -9.55 -17.28 -28.60
N ASN A 466 -10.11 -17.27 -27.39
CA ASN A 466 -9.73 -18.19 -26.32
C ASN A 466 -10.43 -19.54 -26.45
N LYS A 467 -9.90 -20.54 -25.73
CA LYS A 467 -10.48 -21.88 -25.59
C LYS A 467 -10.53 -22.27 -24.12
N LEU A 468 -11.74 -22.47 -23.59
CA LEU A 468 -11.97 -22.94 -22.23
C LEU A 468 -12.40 -24.41 -22.23
N THR A 469 -11.67 -25.27 -21.51
CA THR A 469 -12.12 -26.64 -21.21
C THR A 469 -12.24 -26.80 -19.69
N ILE A 470 -13.46 -27.08 -19.24
CA ILE A 470 -13.80 -27.33 -17.84
C ILE A 470 -13.82 -28.84 -17.59
N TYR A 471 -13.13 -29.26 -16.56
CA TYR A 471 -13.07 -30.62 -16.06
C TYR A 471 -13.69 -30.63 -14.67
N GLY A 472 -14.57 -31.58 -14.36
CA GLY A 472 -15.17 -31.65 -13.03
C GLY A 472 -15.79 -33.01 -12.73
N PRO A 473 -16.23 -33.25 -11.50
CA PRO A 473 -16.76 -34.54 -11.10
C PRO A 473 -18.02 -34.93 -11.87
N ALA A 474 -18.08 -36.19 -12.32
CA ALA A 474 -19.28 -36.80 -12.85
C ALA A 474 -20.40 -36.77 -11.80
N GLN A 475 -21.54 -36.22 -12.18
CA GLN A 475 -22.67 -35.98 -11.29
C GLN A 475 -23.72 -37.09 -11.42
N LYS A 476 -24.37 -37.46 -10.31
CA LYS A 476 -25.31 -38.59 -10.30
C LYS A 476 -26.67 -38.27 -10.94
N LYS A 477 -27.13 -37.02 -10.83
CA LYS A 477 -28.51 -36.63 -11.15
C LYS A 477 -28.65 -35.89 -12.49
N GLN A 478 -27.73 -34.98 -12.78
CA GLN A 478 -27.77 -34.14 -13.97
C GLN A 478 -26.35 -33.98 -14.53
N PRO A 479 -26.17 -33.80 -15.84
CA PRO A 479 -24.86 -33.53 -16.42
C PRO A 479 -24.23 -32.27 -15.83
N LEU A 480 -22.90 -32.30 -15.68
CA LEU A 480 -22.09 -31.19 -15.18
C LEU A 480 -22.34 -29.89 -15.94
N ARG A 481 -22.52 -29.96 -17.28
CA ARG A 481 -22.87 -28.79 -18.11
C ARG A 481 -24.12 -28.08 -17.59
N ARG A 482 -25.18 -28.84 -17.31
CA ARG A 482 -26.46 -28.29 -16.85
C ARG A 482 -26.32 -27.65 -15.47
N LEU A 483 -25.60 -28.30 -14.56
CA LEU A 483 -25.43 -27.80 -13.19
C LEU A 483 -24.61 -26.52 -13.12
N LEU A 484 -23.53 -26.42 -13.92
CA LEU A 484 -22.77 -25.17 -14.04
C LEU A 484 -23.59 -24.06 -14.71
N GLY A 485 -24.50 -24.41 -15.62
CA GLY A 485 -25.40 -23.46 -16.26
C GLY A 485 -26.41 -22.79 -15.33
N ILE A 486 -26.85 -23.45 -14.24
CA ILE A 486 -27.88 -22.92 -13.34
C ILE A 486 -27.48 -21.57 -12.72
N GLY A 487 -26.21 -21.41 -12.33
CA GLY A 487 -25.71 -20.14 -11.77
C GLY A 487 -25.39 -19.07 -12.82
N MET A 488 -25.59 -19.38 -14.10
CA MET A 488 -25.24 -18.57 -15.26
C MET A 488 -26.45 -18.17 -16.11
N ASP A 489 -27.64 -18.66 -15.78
CA ASP A 489 -28.89 -18.43 -16.51
C ASP A 489 -29.77 -17.41 -15.75
N ASP A 490 -30.78 -16.86 -16.42
CA ASP A 490 -31.76 -15.94 -15.85
C ASP A 490 -32.56 -16.63 -14.71
N PRO A 491 -32.84 -15.95 -13.58
CA PRO A 491 -32.55 -14.55 -13.26
C PRO A 491 -31.20 -14.34 -12.53
N PHE A 492 -30.36 -15.37 -12.42
CA PHE A 492 -29.12 -15.30 -11.62
C PHE A 492 -27.99 -14.60 -12.35
N PHE A 493 -27.91 -14.77 -13.68
CA PHE A 493 -26.92 -14.10 -14.51
C PHE A 493 -27.43 -13.93 -15.95
N PRO A 494 -27.11 -12.84 -16.66
CA PRO A 494 -27.69 -12.55 -17.97
C PRO A 494 -27.04 -13.31 -19.15
N VAL A 495 -26.09 -14.21 -18.90
CA VAL A 495 -25.32 -14.89 -19.97
C VAL A 495 -25.15 -16.38 -19.68
N ASP A 496 -25.85 -17.19 -20.47
CA ASP A 496 -25.73 -18.64 -20.42
C ASP A 496 -24.31 -19.14 -20.65
N LEU A 497 -23.97 -20.25 -19.99
CA LEU A 497 -22.72 -20.97 -20.20
C LEU A 497 -22.50 -21.38 -21.68
N ASP A 498 -23.59 -21.70 -22.39
CA ASP A 498 -23.57 -22.05 -23.81
C ASP A 498 -23.39 -20.84 -24.73
N ALA A 499 -23.71 -19.63 -24.26
CA ALA A 499 -23.56 -18.38 -25.01
C ALA A 499 -22.13 -17.80 -24.93
N MET A 500 -21.24 -18.39 -24.12
CA MET A 500 -19.85 -17.94 -23.97
C MET A 500 -19.03 -18.10 -25.28
N PRO A 501 -18.48 -17.01 -25.83
CA PRO A 501 -17.72 -17.01 -27.09
C PRO A 501 -16.48 -17.91 -27.13
N ALA A 502 -15.80 -18.17 -25.99
CA ALA A 502 -14.56 -18.95 -25.95
C ALA A 502 -14.71 -20.46 -26.30
N GLY A 503 -15.90 -20.92 -26.68
CA GLY A 503 -16.15 -22.31 -27.09
C GLY A 503 -15.93 -23.30 -25.95
N VAL A 504 -16.74 -23.17 -24.89
CA VAL A 504 -16.63 -23.93 -23.65
C VAL A 504 -16.86 -25.43 -23.88
N LYS A 505 -15.85 -26.24 -23.56
CA LYS A 505 -15.95 -27.70 -23.52
C LYS A 505 -16.00 -28.19 -22.08
N ILE A 506 -16.84 -29.18 -21.79
CA ILE A 506 -17.00 -29.73 -20.44
C ILE A 506 -16.71 -31.22 -20.47
N LYS A 507 -15.88 -31.70 -19.55
CA LYS A 507 -15.51 -33.11 -19.41
C LYS A 507 -15.74 -33.58 -17.97
N GLU A 508 -16.60 -34.58 -17.83
CA GLU A 508 -16.86 -35.21 -16.55
C GLU A 508 -15.77 -36.23 -16.20
N LEU A 509 -15.29 -36.17 -14.97
CA LEU A 509 -14.19 -36.96 -14.45
C LEU A 509 -14.66 -37.84 -13.29
N GLY A 510 -14.00 -38.98 -13.15
CA GLY A 510 -14.09 -39.84 -11.98
C GLY A 510 -12.69 -40.16 -11.50
N LYS A 511 -12.37 -41.45 -11.38
CA LYS A 511 -10.98 -41.90 -11.30
C LYS A 511 -10.41 -41.97 -12.71
N SER A 512 -9.59 -40.98 -13.08
CA SER A 512 -9.14 -40.78 -14.46
C SER A 512 -7.65 -40.47 -14.52
N SER A 513 -7.01 -40.78 -15.65
CA SER A 513 -5.71 -40.21 -15.99
C SER A 513 -5.73 -39.72 -17.44
N PHE A 514 -5.28 -38.49 -17.64
CA PHE A 514 -5.33 -37.83 -18.94
C PHE A 514 -4.14 -36.87 -19.09
N LYS A 515 -3.95 -36.34 -20.31
CA LYS A 515 -2.90 -35.38 -20.63
C LYS A 515 -3.47 -34.00 -20.96
N LEU A 516 -2.75 -32.97 -20.55
CA LEU A 516 -2.96 -31.57 -20.92
C LEU A 516 -1.62 -31.03 -21.44
N GLY A 517 -1.40 -31.07 -22.76
CA GLY A 517 -0.07 -30.79 -23.32
C GLY A 517 0.97 -31.81 -22.81
N SER A 518 2.06 -31.32 -22.23
CA SER A 518 3.12 -32.10 -21.59
C SER A 518 2.71 -32.62 -20.20
N LEU A 519 1.67 -32.07 -19.59
CA LEU A 519 1.22 -32.41 -18.25
C LEU A 519 0.45 -33.73 -18.23
N ARG A 520 0.79 -34.60 -17.27
CA ARG A 520 0.00 -35.78 -16.92
C ARG A 520 -0.84 -35.49 -15.68
N VAL A 521 -2.16 -35.57 -15.82
CA VAL A 521 -3.11 -35.35 -14.73
C VAL A 521 -3.69 -36.69 -14.29
N LYS A 522 -3.76 -36.90 -12.97
CA LYS A 522 -4.48 -37.99 -12.33
C LYS A 522 -5.54 -37.39 -11.41
N SER A 523 -6.70 -38.02 -11.37
CA SER A 523 -7.81 -37.61 -10.51
C SER A 523 -8.30 -38.76 -9.64
N ALA A 524 -8.70 -38.46 -8.40
CA ALA A 524 -9.31 -39.42 -7.49
C ALA A 524 -10.42 -38.77 -6.67
N ARG A 525 -11.45 -39.54 -6.31
CA ARG A 525 -12.54 -39.06 -5.46
C ARG A 525 -12.04 -38.84 -4.03
N LEU A 526 -12.50 -37.75 -3.42
CA LEU A 526 -12.19 -37.35 -2.05
C LEU A 526 -13.34 -37.65 -1.10
N PHE A 527 -13.09 -37.52 0.21
CA PHE A 527 -14.11 -37.71 1.22
C PHE A 527 -14.79 -36.39 1.53
N HIS A 528 -15.88 -36.15 0.83
CA HIS A 528 -16.69 -34.94 0.93
C HIS A 528 -18.18 -35.30 0.75
N PRO A 529 -19.14 -34.54 1.32
CA PRO A 529 -20.58 -34.83 1.18
C PRO A 529 -21.08 -34.86 -0.26
N SER A 530 -20.55 -33.96 -1.09
CA SER A 530 -20.81 -33.87 -2.53
C SER A 530 -19.73 -34.61 -3.33
N PRO A 531 -20.00 -35.03 -4.58
CA PRO A 531 -18.96 -35.58 -5.47
C PRO A 531 -17.79 -34.60 -5.59
N CYS A 532 -16.67 -34.94 -4.95
CA CYS A 532 -15.44 -34.15 -4.93
C CYS A 532 -14.25 -34.96 -5.44
N ILE A 533 -13.34 -34.29 -6.15
CA ILE A 533 -12.18 -34.89 -6.79
C ILE A 533 -10.94 -34.05 -6.51
N GLY A 534 -9.85 -34.72 -6.14
CA GLY A 534 -8.51 -34.15 -6.04
C GLY A 534 -7.70 -34.45 -7.29
N TYR A 535 -6.71 -33.59 -7.56
CA TYR A 535 -5.88 -33.64 -8.76
C TYR A 535 -4.40 -33.80 -8.40
N ARG A 536 -3.71 -34.65 -9.16
CA ARG A 536 -2.24 -34.70 -9.19
C ARG A 536 -1.76 -34.37 -10.59
N VAL A 537 -0.85 -33.41 -10.72
CA VAL A 537 -0.25 -32.97 -11.98
C VAL A 537 1.23 -33.31 -11.97
N GLU A 538 1.69 -34.00 -13.00
CA GLU A 538 3.07 -34.48 -13.14
C GLU A 538 3.67 -34.00 -14.47
N ALA A 539 4.88 -33.46 -14.43
CA ALA A 539 5.68 -33.09 -15.59
C ALA A 539 7.17 -33.19 -15.24
N ARG A 540 8.03 -33.61 -16.18
CA ARG A 540 9.50 -33.66 -16.03
C ARG A 540 10.02 -34.23 -14.69
N GLY A 541 9.34 -35.24 -14.14
CA GLY A 541 9.72 -35.88 -12.87
C GLY A 541 9.33 -35.11 -11.60
N ARG A 542 8.65 -33.97 -11.73
CA ARG A 542 8.06 -33.19 -10.62
C ARG A 542 6.58 -33.45 -10.52
N ALA A 543 6.02 -33.23 -9.33
CA ALA A 543 4.59 -33.43 -9.10
C ALA A 543 4.00 -32.44 -8.10
N ILE A 544 2.78 -31.98 -8.39
CA ILE A 544 1.95 -31.18 -7.50
C ILE A 544 0.63 -31.92 -7.27
N ALA A 545 0.12 -31.88 -6.05
CA ALA A 545 -1.21 -32.36 -5.71
C ALA A 545 -2.08 -31.21 -5.19
N TYR A 546 -3.27 -31.03 -5.79
CA TYR A 546 -4.31 -30.11 -5.34
C TYR A 546 -5.47 -30.92 -4.77
N VAL A 547 -5.65 -30.86 -3.45
CA VAL A 547 -6.57 -31.71 -2.70
C VAL A 547 -7.25 -30.86 -1.62
N THR A 548 -8.28 -30.10 -2.01
CA THR A 548 -9.13 -29.31 -1.11
C THR A 548 -10.39 -30.08 -0.73
N ASP A 549 -11.10 -29.64 0.31
CA ASP A 549 -12.44 -30.09 0.68
C ASP A 549 -12.50 -31.61 0.85
N THR A 550 -11.69 -32.11 1.78
CA THR A 550 -11.68 -33.52 2.13
C THR A 550 -11.49 -33.73 3.63
N GLU A 551 -12.07 -34.82 4.13
CA GLU A 551 -11.66 -35.42 5.40
C GLU A 551 -10.52 -36.42 5.18
N ASP A 552 -9.56 -36.44 6.09
CA ASP A 552 -8.46 -37.43 6.08
C ASP A 552 -8.72 -38.63 6.99
N ALA A 553 -9.49 -38.41 8.05
CA ALA A 553 -9.87 -39.42 9.04
C ALA A 553 -11.02 -40.27 8.49
N HIS A 554 -10.81 -41.58 8.44
CA HIS A 554 -11.70 -42.49 7.74
C HIS A 554 -13.08 -42.65 8.34
N ARG A 555 -14.06 -42.67 7.43
CA ARG A 555 -15.17 -43.63 7.48
C ARG A 555 -14.59 -45.05 7.34
N ASP A 556 -14.75 -45.86 8.38
CA ASP A 556 -14.41 -47.29 8.50
C ASP A 556 -13.79 -47.99 7.27
N GLY A 557 -12.45 -48.14 7.28
CA GLY A 557 -11.74 -49.16 6.48
C GLY A 557 -11.40 -48.84 5.01
N GLN A 558 -11.76 -47.68 4.46
CA GLN A 558 -11.30 -47.30 3.11
C GLN A 558 -9.81 -46.90 3.10
N PRO A 559 -9.11 -46.78 1.97
CA PRO A 559 -7.77 -46.16 1.89
C PRO A 559 -7.88 -44.64 1.70
N ASN A 560 -7.05 -43.83 2.39
CA ASN A 560 -7.13 -42.37 2.28
C ASN A 560 -6.68 -41.94 0.86
N PRO A 561 -7.56 -41.31 0.05
CA PRO A 561 -7.28 -40.98 -1.34
C PRO A 561 -6.21 -39.89 -1.49
N VAL A 562 -6.07 -39.00 -0.50
CA VAL A 562 -5.05 -37.96 -0.46
C VAL A 562 -3.66 -38.57 -0.45
N LEU A 563 -3.41 -39.59 0.38
CA LEU A 563 -2.11 -40.26 0.43
C LEU A 563 -1.68 -40.84 -0.92
N ALA A 564 -2.64 -41.28 -1.74
CA ALA A 564 -2.34 -41.80 -3.08
C ALA A 564 -2.00 -40.68 -4.08
N LEU A 565 -2.71 -39.55 -4.03
CA LEU A 565 -2.46 -38.38 -4.89
C LEU A 565 -1.18 -37.62 -4.48
N ALA A 566 -0.93 -37.48 -3.19
CA ALA A 566 0.16 -36.68 -2.64
C ALA A 566 1.51 -37.41 -2.59
N ARG A 567 1.55 -38.73 -2.78
CA ARG A 567 2.77 -39.53 -2.59
C ARG A 567 3.95 -38.97 -3.38
N GLY A 568 5.01 -38.58 -2.66
CA GLY A 568 6.25 -38.02 -3.20
C GLY A 568 6.05 -36.75 -4.04
N ALA A 569 4.98 -36.00 -3.82
CA ALA A 569 4.78 -34.71 -4.50
C ALA A 569 5.78 -33.67 -3.97
N ASP A 570 6.21 -32.76 -4.84
CA ASP A 570 6.99 -31.60 -4.42
C ASP A 570 6.12 -30.64 -3.62
N ILE A 571 4.88 -30.39 -4.07
CA ILE A 571 3.90 -29.53 -3.39
C ILE A 571 2.59 -30.28 -3.20
N LEU A 572 2.03 -30.23 -2.00
CA LEU A 572 0.65 -30.58 -1.69
C LEU A 572 -0.10 -29.33 -1.24
N ILE A 573 -1.13 -28.94 -1.98
CA ILE A 573 -2.12 -27.95 -1.55
C ILE A 573 -3.26 -28.75 -0.91
N HIS A 574 -3.46 -28.58 0.39
CA HIS A 574 -4.40 -29.39 1.16
C HIS A 574 -5.41 -28.54 1.91
N ASP A 575 -6.63 -29.04 2.02
CA ASP A 575 -7.63 -28.53 2.97
C ASP A 575 -7.02 -28.46 4.38
N ALA A 576 -7.23 -27.34 5.06
CA ALA A 576 -6.89 -27.18 6.46
C ALA A 576 -7.87 -26.20 7.11
N GLN A 577 -9.16 -26.33 6.74
CA GLN A 577 -10.17 -25.36 7.14
C GLN A 577 -10.32 -25.29 8.67
N TYR A 578 -10.10 -26.42 9.36
CA TYR A 578 -10.32 -26.53 10.79
C TYR A 578 -9.05 -26.60 11.64
N VAL A 579 -9.23 -26.29 12.92
CA VAL A 579 -8.36 -26.75 14.00
C VAL A 579 -9.16 -27.74 14.86
N ASP A 580 -8.51 -28.51 15.72
CA ASP A 580 -9.20 -29.52 16.53
C ASP A 580 -10.39 -28.98 17.34
N ALA A 581 -10.31 -27.72 17.79
CA ALA A 581 -11.34 -27.08 18.61
C ALA A 581 -12.66 -26.81 17.87
N ASP A 582 -12.62 -26.65 16.54
CA ASP A 582 -13.79 -26.29 15.72
C ASP A 582 -14.06 -27.28 14.58
N ARG A 583 -13.45 -28.47 14.67
CA ARG A 583 -13.63 -29.56 13.72
C ARG A 583 -15.10 -29.98 13.63
N LYS A 584 -15.61 -30.10 12.39
CA LYS A 584 -16.97 -30.59 12.10
C LYS A 584 -16.94 -31.91 11.30
N PRO A 585 -16.99 -33.08 11.95
CA PRO A 585 -16.99 -34.36 11.26
C PRO A 585 -18.18 -34.52 10.31
N GLY A 586 -17.94 -35.11 9.15
CA GLY A 586 -18.91 -35.31 8.08
C GLY A 586 -19.12 -34.11 7.16
N TRP A 587 -18.47 -32.97 7.40
CA TRP A 587 -18.58 -31.77 6.55
C TRP A 587 -17.60 -31.80 5.38
N GLY A 588 -16.64 -32.74 5.39
CA GLY A 588 -15.69 -32.89 4.29
C GLY A 588 -14.57 -31.87 4.32
N HIS A 589 -14.10 -31.50 5.52
CA HIS A 589 -12.92 -30.69 5.76
C HIS A 589 -12.06 -31.31 6.86
N THR A 590 -10.79 -30.98 6.86
CA THR A 590 -9.80 -31.55 7.79
C THR A 590 -9.19 -30.49 8.69
N THR A 591 -8.46 -30.96 9.70
CA THR A 591 -7.69 -30.07 10.56
C THR A 591 -6.29 -29.85 10.02
N MET A 592 -5.67 -28.72 10.38
CA MET A 592 -4.26 -28.45 10.07
C MET A 592 -3.34 -29.61 10.52
N GLU A 593 -3.55 -30.18 11.71
CA GLU A 593 -2.77 -31.29 12.23
C GLU A 593 -2.84 -32.53 11.33
N SER A 594 -4.05 -32.81 10.84
CA SER A 594 -4.29 -33.93 9.95
C SER A 594 -3.65 -33.71 8.57
N ALA A 595 -3.75 -32.49 8.03
CA ALA A 595 -3.07 -32.12 6.78
C ALA A 595 -1.55 -32.30 6.90
N VAL A 596 -0.96 -31.88 8.03
CA VAL A 596 0.47 -32.09 8.34
C VAL A 596 0.81 -33.57 8.41
N GLU A 597 -0.01 -34.38 9.10
CA GLU A 597 0.21 -35.83 9.18
C GLU A 597 0.20 -36.48 7.79
N VAL A 598 -0.79 -36.16 6.97
CA VAL A 598 -0.92 -36.71 5.62
C VAL A 598 0.27 -36.31 4.75
N ALA A 599 0.71 -35.05 4.81
CA ALA A 599 1.87 -34.57 4.06
C ALA A 599 3.17 -35.30 4.44
N VAL A 600 3.39 -35.51 5.75
CA VAL A 600 4.55 -36.27 6.26
C VAL A 600 4.49 -37.73 5.77
N ARG A 601 3.33 -38.40 5.91
CA ARG A 601 3.15 -39.80 5.48
C ARG A 601 3.25 -39.98 3.97
N ALA A 602 2.84 -38.98 3.21
CA ALA A 602 2.97 -38.97 1.75
C ALA A 602 4.41 -38.66 1.29
N GLY A 603 5.29 -38.19 2.16
CA GLY A 603 6.66 -37.81 1.80
C GLY A 603 6.71 -36.57 0.91
N VAL A 604 5.83 -35.60 1.17
CA VAL A 604 5.77 -34.34 0.43
C VAL A 604 6.90 -33.41 0.87
N ARG A 605 7.42 -32.59 -0.05
CA ARG A 605 8.46 -31.60 0.27
C ARG A 605 7.90 -30.32 0.88
N GLU A 606 6.79 -29.83 0.34
CA GLU A 606 6.13 -28.61 0.80
C GLU A 606 4.60 -28.77 0.86
N LEU A 607 4.03 -28.53 2.04
CA LEU A 607 2.60 -28.49 2.30
C LEU A 607 2.12 -27.03 2.32
N VAL A 608 1.06 -26.75 1.57
CA VAL A 608 0.35 -25.48 1.59
C VAL A 608 -1.03 -25.73 2.21
N LEU A 609 -1.25 -25.15 3.39
CA LEU A 609 -2.53 -25.15 4.08
C LEU A 609 -3.48 -24.20 3.35
N TYR A 610 -4.65 -24.71 2.96
CA TYR A 610 -5.58 -24.05 2.04
C TYR A 610 -7.03 -24.18 2.53
N HIS A 611 -7.94 -23.48 1.86
CA HIS A 611 -9.37 -23.48 2.17
C HIS A 611 -9.68 -22.89 3.56
N HIS A 612 -9.12 -21.71 3.84
CA HIS A 612 -9.25 -21.07 5.15
C HIS A 612 -10.70 -20.77 5.44
N ASP A 613 -11.14 -21.12 6.65
CA ASP A 613 -12.53 -20.86 7.01
C ASP A 613 -12.85 -19.36 7.01
N PRO A 614 -14.10 -18.98 6.67
CA PRO A 614 -14.54 -17.59 6.59
C PRO A 614 -14.28 -16.75 7.84
N GLU A 615 -14.34 -17.35 9.03
CA GLU A 615 -14.26 -16.60 10.28
C GLU A 615 -12.81 -16.40 10.77
N ARG A 616 -11.80 -17.03 10.13
CA ARG A 616 -10.40 -16.85 10.55
C ARG A 616 -9.83 -15.52 10.07
N SER A 617 -9.47 -14.66 11.02
CA SER A 617 -8.65 -13.48 10.80
C SER A 617 -7.23 -13.83 10.37
N ASP A 618 -6.51 -12.86 9.83
CA ASP A 618 -5.10 -13.00 9.48
C ASP A 618 -4.23 -13.37 10.70
N ASP A 619 -4.52 -12.81 11.89
CA ASP A 619 -3.78 -13.12 13.12
C ASP A 619 -3.96 -14.58 13.54
N ALA A 620 -5.18 -15.12 13.38
CA ALA A 620 -5.47 -16.53 13.63
C ALA A 620 -4.77 -17.44 12.62
N LEU A 621 -4.68 -17.03 11.35
CA LEU A 621 -3.94 -17.77 10.33
C LEU A 621 -2.43 -17.78 10.58
N ASP A 622 -1.85 -16.68 11.09
CA ASP A 622 -0.45 -16.69 11.54
C ASP A 622 -0.23 -17.67 12.71
N GLU A 623 -1.18 -17.78 13.62
CA GLU A 623 -1.11 -18.73 14.72
C GLU A 623 -1.18 -20.17 14.21
N ILE A 624 -2.05 -20.44 13.24
CA ILE A 624 -2.13 -21.74 12.56
C ILE A 624 -0.79 -22.05 11.87
N GLU A 625 -0.16 -21.09 11.19
CA GLU A 625 1.15 -21.29 10.56
C GLU A 625 2.22 -21.64 11.60
N ARG A 626 2.32 -20.86 12.68
CA ARG A 626 3.27 -21.11 13.78
C ARG A 626 3.06 -22.49 14.40
N ARG A 627 1.79 -22.87 14.63
CA ARG A 627 1.43 -24.17 15.19
C ARG A 627 1.81 -25.30 14.23
N ALA A 628 1.53 -25.17 12.93
CA ALA A 628 1.87 -26.17 11.94
C ALA A 628 3.39 -26.41 11.85
N VAL A 629 4.19 -25.34 11.85
CA VAL A 629 5.66 -25.42 11.89
C VAL A 629 6.14 -26.16 13.14
N LYS A 630 5.53 -25.89 14.30
CA LYS A 630 5.83 -26.59 15.54
C LYS A 630 5.52 -28.09 15.45
N VAL A 631 4.33 -28.47 14.96
CA VAL A 631 3.93 -29.88 14.79
C VAL A 631 4.89 -30.64 13.86
N VAL A 632 5.37 -29.99 12.79
CA VAL A 632 6.39 -30.59 11.92
C VAL A 632 7.73 -30.78 12.63
N GLY A 633 8.16 -29.78 13.40
CA GLY A 633 9.40 -29.84 14.18
C GLY A 633 9.40 -30.98 15.20
N GLU A 634 8.29 -31.18 15.91
CA GLU A 634 8.10 -32.28 16.86
C GLU A 634 8.18 -33.66 16.19
N ARG A 635 7.75 -33.76 14.93
CA ARG A 635 7.80 -34.99 14.12
C ARG A 635 9.14 -35.20 13.41
N ARG A 636 10.16 -34.35 13.64
CA ARG A 636 11.50 -34.37 13.02
C ARG A 636 11.46 -34.43 11.48
N GLY A 637 10.46 -33.80 10.87
CA GLY A 637 10.26 -33.82 9.42
C GLY A 637 11.07 -32.75 8.68
N THR A 638 11.44 -33.01 7.43
CA THR A 638 12.00 -32.01 6.48
C THR A 638 10.90 -31.27 5.69
N LEU A 639 9.64 -31.46 6.05
CA LEU A 639 8.47 -30.87 5.38
C LEU A 639 8.48 -29.35 5.60
N ARG A 640 8.37 -28.58 4.51
CA ARG A 640 8.05 -27.15 4.62
C ARG A 640 6.54 -26.98 4.71
N VAL A 641 6.06 -26.11 5.58
CA VAL A 641 4.63 -25.78 5.67
C VAL A 641 4.46 -24.28 5.49
N ARG A 642 3.43 -23.90 4.72
CA ARG A 642 3.01 -22.51 4.54
C ARG A 642 1.50 -22.42 4.58
N VAL A 643 0.98 -21.29 5.04
CA VAL A 643 -0.44 -20.96 4.91
C VAL A 643 -0.63 -20.19 3.60
N ALA A 644 -1.58 -20.64 2.75
CA ALA A 644 -1.83 -20.00 1.46
C ALA A 644 -2.30 -18.57 1.63
N ARG A 645 -1.84 -17.65 0.78
CA ARG A 645 -2.36 -16.29 0.71
C ARG A 645 -2.53 -15.85 -0.74
N GLU A 646 -3.48 -14.96 -0.99
CA GLU A 646 -3.61 -14.34 -2.32
C GLU A 646 -2.31 -13.68 -2.77
N GLY A 647 -1.96 -13.85 -4.04
CA GLY A 647 -0.70 -13.38 -4.62
C GLY A 647 0.54 -14.21 -4.26
N MET A 648 0.42 -15.24 -3.42
CA MET A 648 1.52 -16.17 -3.16
C MET A 648 1.90 -16.93 -4.44
N GLU A 649 3.20 -17.04 -4.71
CA GLU A 649 3.75 -17.80 -5.83
C GLU A 649 4.71 -18.89 -5.35
N LEU A 650 4.68 -20.06 -6.01
CA LEU A 650 5.59 -21.18 -5.75
C LEU A 650 6.14 -21.75 -7.06
N GLU A 651 7.40 -22.19 -7.04
CA GLU A 651 8.08 -22.80 -8.18
C GLU A 651 8.70 -24.16 -7.81
N VAL A 652 8.68 -25.11 -8.75
CA VAL A 652 9.21 -26.49 -8.56
C VAL A 652 10.08 -26.94 -9.71
#